data_AF-A0A3B9DG99-F1
#
_entry.id   AF-A0A3B9DG99-F1
#
_cell.length_a   1.000
_cell.length_b   1.000
_cell.length_c   1.000
_cell.angle_alpha   90.00
_cell.angle_beta   90.00
_cell.angle_gamma   90.00
#
_symmetry.space_group_name_H-M   'P 1'
#
loop_
_entity.id
_entity.type
_entity.pdbx_description
1 polymer ?
#
loop_
_entity_poly.entity_id
_entity_poly.type
_entity_poly.pdbx_seq_one_letter_code
_entity_poly.pdbx_strand_id
1 'polypeptide(L)'
;NRYGVLAGKRIIIFTNNSIGHRTASAISNTQAEVVSIIDSRPESLGPWERANLTKGIPIRWQSKVFNTRGRKNISGTLVGSIEGQRREWLDCDLLAISGGFSPTISLYAHTGGKAVWNEGRGTFLPGVSENNFTAVGLCNEDQTLYDSLVNGYKAGQLAASNQGYRPDRTWSPTVIGDDLLATFDPITPLIQDSQSNKAFVDFQNDVTAADMSLAVREGYRSIEHVKRYTTLGMGTDQGKLGNVNGIELIANARGEAVQQVGTTRFRPPIVPTSMSAIAGVLDEHLTHPMRRTAAHQLHEEAGAVWVNAGAWLRPQFYRRSGESDVDAVNREVTMVRNNVGLGDVATLGKFEIWGPDSMAFLEKVYMNNFSSLPIGKGRYGVMLREDGMVYDDGVTSRLGEHHFLMNTSTGNTNSVFEWMTQLLETRWNSLRVAIVPVTDQWFAAALVGPNARKVLNRVVEGLDVSNSDFPFMGVRSGKVAGIPARIFRISFSGEISYEINVPTDYGKTLWLSLMEAGKPEQLTPNGVESMGVLRIEKGHFVVGREADGRTNPYDVGLGRMVSTKKWFIGKEALRLPIMSDVSRRQLVGIVPIKTGERLPYSAHLVSASQPTNLAGSQGWITSLTYSPTLGHDIALALLENGRSRIGEELVASAPIAGHSVGVQVVSPQFFDPNGKRQNA
;
A
#
# COMPACT_ATOMS: atom_id res chain seq x y z
N ASN A 1 48.60 -4.41 4.92
CA ASN A 1 48.40 -5.15 3.64
C ASN A 1 47.28 -6.18 3.76
N ARG A 2 46.00 -5.79 3.65
CA ARG A 2 44.82 -6.64 3.96
C ARG A 2 44.71 -7.92 3.11
N TYR A 3 45.05 -7.83 1.82
CA TYR A 3 44.88 -8.94 0.86
C TYR A 3 46.20 -9.56 0.38
N GLY A 4 47.35 -9.02 0.79
CA GLY A 4 48.66 -9.51 0.34
C GLY A 4 48.91 -9.40 -1.18
N VAL A 5 48.21 -8.50 -1.88
CA VAL A 5 48.32 -8.32 -3.35
C VAL A 5 49.07 -7.03 -3.68
N LEU A 6 50.01 -7.09 -4.63
CA LEU A 6 50.61 -5.93 -5.30
C LEU A 6 49.84 -5.63 -6.59
N ALA A 7 49.24 -4.44 -6.68
CA ALA A 7 48.43 -4.03 -7.83
C ALA A 7 49.27 -3.58 -9.05
N GLY A 8 50.58 -3.40 -8.87
CA GLY A 8 51.55 -3.01 -9.90
C GLY A 8 52.97 -3.28 -9.43
N LYS A 9 53.95 -3.18 -10.34
CA LYS A 9 55.37 -3.38 -10.06
C LYS A 9 56.19 -2.10 -10.18
N ARG A 10 55.74 -1.13 -10.99
CA ARG A 10 56.36 0.18 -11.19
C ARG A 10 55.34 1.25 -10.88
N ILE A 11 55.39 1.76 -9.66
CA ILE A 11 54.29 2.51 -9.05
C ILE A 11 54.67 3.97 -8.95
N ILE A 12 53.79 4.84 -9.44
CA ILE A 12 53.83 6.27 -9.14
C ILE A 12 52.72 6.56 -8.14
N ILE A 13 53.03 7.39 -7.14
CA ILE A 13 52.07 7.78 -6.11
C ILE A 13 51.83 9.26 -6.24
N PHE A 14 50.59 9.67 -6.49
CA PHE A 14 50.18 11.06 -6.41
C PHE A 14 49.48 11.31 -5.07
N THR A 15 49.84 12.38 -4.37
CA THR A 15 49.23 12.71 -3.09
C THR A 15 49.17 14.21 -2.78
N ASN A 16 48.19 14.58 -1.94
CA ASN A 16 48.11 15.88 -1.28
C ASN A 16 48.19 15.76 0.26
N ASN A 17 48.65 14.62 0.77
CA ASN A 17 48.72 14.33 2.19
C ASN A 17 49.78 13.25 2.51
N SER A 18 50.11 13.07 3.78
CA SER A 18 51.12 12.09 4.23
C SER A 18 50.73 10.62 4.04
N ILE A 19 49.50 10.29 3.67
CA ILE A 19 49.07 8.88 3.49
C ILE A 19 49.62 8.29 2.19
N GLY A 20 49.81 9.11 1.16
CA GLY A 20 50.56 8.70 -0.02
C GLY A 20 51.98 8.25 0.37
N HIS A 21 52.64 8.99 1.25
CA HIS A 21 53.97 8.66 1.76
C HIS A 21 53.98 7.40 2.63
N ARG A 22 53.00 7.22 3.52
CA ARG A 22 52.82 5.98 4.28
C ARG A 22 52.66 4.77 3.36
N THR A 23 51.86 4.93 2.30
CA THR A 23 51.65 3.90 1.28
C THR A 23 52.95 3.57 0.54
N ALA A 24 53.74 4.58 0.17
CA ALA A 24 55.05 4.40 -0.46
C ALA A 24 56.01 3.61 0.45
N SER A 25 56.08 3.96 1.74
CA SER A 25 56.94 3.27 2.71
C SER A 25 56.53 1.81 2.94
N ALA A 26 55.24 1.50 2.85
CA ALA A 26 54.75 0.13 2.90
C ALA A 26 55.12 -0.66 1.63
N ILE A 27 55.01 -0.04 0.45
CA ILE A 27 55.37 -0.64 -0.84
C ILE A 27 56.87 -0.90 -0.94
N SER A 28 57.71 -0.01 -0.43
CA SER A 28 59.18 -0.15 -0.48
C SER A 28 59.70 -1.39 0.26
N ASN A 29 58.88 -1.98 1.14
CA ASN A 29 59.22 -3.22 1.85
C ASN A 29 58.85 -4.47 1.01
N THR A 30 58.52 -4.30 -0.27
CA THR A 30 58.12 -5.36 -1.20
C THR A 30 59.06 -5.39 -2.41
N GLN A 31 58.75 -6.25 -3.40
CA GLN A 31 59.49 -6.33 -4.66
C GLN A 31 59.09 -5.25 -5.70
N ALA A 32 58.09 -4.42 -5.40
CA ALA A 32 57.67 -3.35 -6.31
C ALA A 32 58.57 -2.10 -6.17
N GLU A 33 58.75 -1.39 -7.27
CA GLU A 33 59.47 -0.13 -7.37
C GLU A 33 58.51 1.05 -7.20
N VAL A 34 58.80 1.96 -6.28
CA VAL A 34 58.17 3.30 -6.25
C VAL A 34 59.01 4.23 -7.12
N VAL A 35 58.54 4.49 -8.35
CA VAL A 35 59.27 5.29 -9.35
C VAL A 35 59.41 6.74 -8.89
N SER A 36 58.34 7.33 -8.34
CA SER A 36 58.36 8.66 -7.74
C SER A 36 57.09 8.87 -6.91
N ILE A 37 57.22 9.64 -5.83
CA ILE A 37 56.11 10.26 -5.12
C ILE A 37 55.92 11.67 -5.69
N ILE A 38 54.73 11.96 -6.20
CA ILE A 38 54.31 13.25 -6.73
C ILE A 38 53.45 13.91 -5.66
N ASP A 39 54.05 14.82 -4.91
CA ASP A 39 53.39 15.51 -3.81
C ASP A 39 53.08 16.95 -4.22
N SER A 40 51.83 17.31 -4.06
CA SER A 40 51.31 18.64 -4.39
C SER A 40 51.52 19.68 -3.30
N ARG A 41 51.87 19.24 -2.08
CA ARG A 41 52.17 20.12 -0.97
C ARG A 41 53.53 20.81 -1.19
N PRO A 42 53.76 21.96 -0.52
CA PRO A 42 55.12 22.42 -0.22
C PRO A 42 55.92 21.31 0.48
N GLU A 43 57.25 21.41 0.45
CA GLU A 43 58.10 20.45 1.14
C GLU A 43 57.72 20.34 2.62
N SER A 44 57.41 19.11 3.03
CA SER A 44 57.05 18.77 4.40
C SER A 44 57.82 17.52 4.80
N LEU A 45 58.44 17.53 5.99
CA LEU A 45 59.32 16.44 6.44
C LEU A 45 58.74 15.75 7.67
N GLY A 46 57.56 15.15 7.47
CA GLY A 46 56.94 14.25 8.45
C GLY A 46 57.66 12.90 8.57
N PRO A 47 57.21 12.01 9.47
CA PRO A 47 57.85 10.71 9.71
C PRO A 47 57.94 9.84 8.46
N TRP A 48 56.88 9.82 7.65
CA TRP A 48 56.82 9.01 6.43
C TRP A 48 57.67 9.58 5.30
N GLU A 49 57.63 10.89 5.14
CA GLU A 49 58.41 11.65 4.16
C GLU A 49 59.90 11.42 4.40
N ARG A 50 60.36 11.55 5.65
CA ARG A 50 61.75 11.26 6.04
C ARG A 50 62.11 9.80 5.80
N ALA A 51 61.26 8.85 6.17
CA ALA A 51 61.51 7.44 5.94
C ALA A 51 61.66 7.12 4.45
N ASN A 52 60.85 7.74 3.59
CA ASN A 52 60.94 7.57 2.14
C ASN A 52 62.24 8.16 1.57
N LEU A 53 62.67 9.33 2.05
CA LEU A 53 63.96 9.92 1.67
C LEU A 53 65.14 9.03 2.09
N THR A 54 65.13 8.47 3.31
CA THR A 54 66.17 7.54 3.78
C THR A 54 66.24 6.27 2.93
N LYS A 55 65.10 5.82 2.41
CA LYS A 55 65.02 4.68 1.48
C LYS A 55 65.38 5.04 0.03
N GLY A 56 65.71 6.30 -0.26
CA GLY A 56 66.08 6.77 -1.60
C GLY A 56 64.91 6.88 -2.58
N ILE A 57 63.67 6.94 -2.09
CA ILE A 57 62.49 7.08 -2.96
C ILE A 57 62.40 8.54 -3.45
N PRO A 58 62.35 8.80 -4.78
CA PRO A 58 62.25 10.16 -5.29
C PRO A 58 60.95 10.84 -4.88
N ILE A 59 61.04 12.01 -4.26
CA ILE A 59 59.89 12.86 -3.91
C ILE A 59 59.94 14.13 -4.76
N ARG A 60 58.82 14.47 -5.39
CA ARG A 60 58.64 15.69 -6.17
C ARG A 60 57.59 16.56 -5.51
N TRP A 61 58.06 17.57 -4.79
CA TRP A 61 57.21 18.56 -4.13
C TRP A 61 56.58 19.54 -5.11
N GLN A 62 55.48 20.16 -4.70
CA GLN A 62 54.70 21.12 -5.49
C GLN A 62 54.48 20.65 -6.93
N SER A 63 54.19 19.36 -7.09
CA SER A 63 54.07 18.69 -8.38
C SER A 63 52.74 17.97 -8.50
N LYS A 64 52.29 17.76 -9.74
CA LYS A 64 51.05 17.02 -10.02
C LYS A 64 51.18 16.11 -11.23
N VAL A 65 50.20 15.21 -11.35
CA VAL A 65 49.98 14.41 -12.56
C VAL A 65 49.08 15.22 -13.50
N PHE A 66 49.56 15.50 -14.71
CA PHE A 66 48.83 16.26 -15.74
C PHE A 66 48.06 15.36 -16.70
N ASN A 67 48.58 14.16 -16.96
CA ASN A 67 47.96 13.23 -17.90
C ASN A 67 48.46 11.80 -17.66
N THR A 68 47.77 10.83 -18.23
CA THR A 68 48.15 9.42 -18.22
C THR A 68 48.18 8.88 -19.64
N ARG A 69 49.03 7.90 -19.92
CA ARG A 69 49.04 7.17 -21.20
C ARG A 69 48.78 5.69 -20.96
N GLY A 70 48.20 5.04 -21.95
CA GLY A 70 47.74 3.65 -21.85
C GLY A 70 46.50 3.40 -22.70
N ARG A 71 46.08 2.14 -22.79
CA ARG A 71 44.81 1.75 -23.45
C ARG A 71 43.90 1.02 -22.49
N LYS A 72 44.20 -0.25 -22.21
CA LYS A 72 43.47 -1.06 -21.21
C LYS A 72 44.08 -0.94 -19.81
N ASN A 73 45.35 -0.59 -19.74
CA ASN A 73 46.11 -0.36 -18.51
C ASN A 73 46.94 0.91 -18.67
N ILE A 74 47.29 1.54 -17.55
CA ILE A 74 48.25 2.65 -17.53
C ILE A 74 49.65 2.15 -17.89
N SER A 75 50.38 2.93 -18.67
CA SER A 75 51.79 2.67 -19.00
C SER A 75 52.71 3.85 -18.68
N GLY A 76 52.15 4.98 -18.24
CA GLY A 76 52.93 6.10 -17.74
C GLY A 76 52.09 7.32 -17.35
N THR A 77 52.71 8.23 -16.63
CA THR A 77 52.11 9.49 -16.17
C THR A 77 52.97 10.67 -16.61
N LEU A 78 52.31 11.74 -17.07
CA LEU A 78 52.95 13.03 -17.33
C LEU A 78 52.96 13.82 -16.03
N VAL A 79 54.14 14.09 -15.50
CA VAL A 79 54.34 14.78 -14.21
C VAL A 79 55.09 16.09 -14.41
N GLY A 80 54.90 17.03 -13.50
CA GLY A 80 55.65 18.29 -13.48
C GLY A 80 55.28 19.14 -12.28
N SER A 81 56.04 20.22 -12.08
CA SER A 81 55.71 21.25 -11.09
C SER A 81 54.36 21.89 -11.43
N ILE A 82 53.59 22.27 -10.40
CA ILE A 82 52.28 22.90 -10.54
C ILE A 82 52.39 24.25 -11.29
N GLU A 83 53.42 25.05 -10.99
CA GLU A 83 53.67 26.36 -11.59
C GLU A 83 54.65 26.31 -12.76
N GLY A 84 55.38 25.20 -12.91
CA GLY A 84 56.41 25.03 -13.94
C GLY A 84 55.85 24.63 -15.31
N GLN A 85 56.52 25.08 -16.38
CA GLN A 85 56.18 24.68 -17.75
C GLN A 85 56.79 23.33 -18.17
N ARG A 86 57.86 22.88 -17.50
CA ARG A 86 58.54 21.62 -17.82
C ARG A 86 57.75 20.44 -17.26
N ARG A 87 57.45 19.48 -18.14
CA ARG A 87 56.76 18.23 -17.82
C ARG A 87 57.53 17.06 -18.40
N GLU A 88 57.41 15.90 -17.77
CA GLU A 88 58.06 14.69 -18.26
C GLU A 88 57.18 13.45 -18.07
N TRP A 89 57.37 12.48 -18.95
CA TRP A 89 56.72 11.19 -18.85
C TRP A 89 57.54 10.24 -17.99
N LEU A 90 56.90 9.66 -16.99
CA LEU A 90 57.45 8.57 -16.18
C LEU A 90 56.70 7.28 -16.49
N ASP A 91 57.43 6.20 -16.72
CA ASP A 91 56.88 4.87 -17.01
C ASP A 91 56.45 4.17 -15.72
N CYS A 92 55.16 3.79 -15.67
CA CYS A 92 54.55 3.10 -14.54
C CYS A 92 53.44 2.15 -15.02
N ASP A 93 53.19 1.08 -14.27
CA ASP A 93 52.05 0.19 -14.47
C ASP A 93 50.92 0.43 -13.45
N LEU A 94 51.15 1.31 -12.46
CA LEU A 94 50.16 1.73 -11.48
C LEU A 94 50.37 3.20 -11.10
N LEU A 95 49.27 3.96 -11.11
CA LEU A 95 49.18 5.26 -10.46
C LEU A 95 48.28 5.13 -9.22
N ALA A 96 48.86 5.20 -8.03
CA ALA A 96 48.11 5.25 -6.78
C ALA A 96 47.82 6.70 -6.40
N ILE A 97 46.55 7.01 -6.11
CA ILE A 97 46.08 8.39 -5.87
C ILE A 97 45.56 8.51 -4.44
N SER A 98 46.10 9.46 -3.68
CA SER A 98 45.58 9.89 -2.38
C SER A 98 45.22 11.38 -2.44
N GLY A 99 43.96 11.68 -2.77
CA GLY A 99 43.43 13.04 -2.90
C GLY A 99 42.78 13.60 -1.64
N GLY A 100 42.80 12.87 -0.52
CA GLY A 100 42.15 13.25 0.74
C GLY A 100 41.04 12.28 1.13
N PHE A 101 40.20 12.67 2.10
CA PHE A 101 39.10 11.85 2.62
C PHE A 101 37.75 12.53 2.50
N SER A 102 36.73 11.73 2.16
CA SER A 102 35.32 12.07 2.32
C SER A 102 34.72 11.16 3.40
N PRO A 103 34.56 11.63 4.65
CA PRO A 103 34.02 10.81 5.71
C PRO A 103 32.59 10.34 5.42
N THR A 104 32.29 9.11 5.84
CA THR A 104 30.95 8.54 5.66
C THR A 104 30.00 9.09 6.73
N ILE A 105 29.31 10.17 6.40
CA ILE A 105 28.36 10.86 7.29
C ILE A 105 26.89 10.55 6.99
N SER A 106 26.61 9.59 6.09
CA SER A 106 25.26 9.31 5.61
C SER A 106 24.27 8.99 6.73
N LEU A 107 24.65 8.16 7.71
CA LEU A 107 23.77 7.82 8.85
C LEU A 107 23.43 9.05 9.70
N TYR A 108 24.42 9.91 9.94
CA TYR A 108 24.21 11.16 10.65
C TYR A 108 23.30 12.12 9.86
N ALA A 109 23.45 12.19 8.54
CA ALA A 109 22.56 13.00 7.71
C ALA A 109 21.13 12.44 7.67
N HIS A 110 20.95 11.11 7.76
CA HIS A 110 19.63 10.47 7.80
C HIS A 110 18.85 10.80 9.07
N THR A 111 19.53 11.19 10.15
CA THR A 111 18.89 11.65 11.39
C THR A 111 18.43 13.11 11.33
N GLY A 112 18.56 13.78 10.17
CA GLY A 112 18.33 15.21 9.99
C GLY A 112 19.54 16.08 10.35
N GLY A 113 20.68 15.48 10.68
CA GLY A 113 21.93 16.19 10.95
C GLY A 113 22.48 16.90 9.71
N LYS A 114 23.10 18.06 9.90
CA LYS A 114 23.68 18.84 8.79
C LYS A 114 25.13 18.47 8.55
N ALA A 115 25.49 18.24 7.30
CA ALA A 115 26.88 18.16 6.87
C ALA A 115 27.50 19.58 6.90
N VAL A 116 28.60 19.74 7.63
CA VAL A 116 29.32 21.01 7.81
C VAL A 116 30.67 20.90 7.11
N TRP A 117 31.01 21.87 6.27
CA TRP A 117 32.30 21.93 5.60
C TRP A 117 33.41 22.31 6.60
N ASN A 118 34.48 21.53 6.63
CA ASN A 118 35.70 21.82 7.37
C ASN A 118 36.80 22.20 6.38
N GLU A 119 37.10 23.51 6.30
CA GLU A 119 38.07 24.07 5.34
C GLU A 119 39.48 23.50 5.53
N GLY A 120 39.91 23.29 6.78
CA GLY A 120 41.24 22.75 7.08
C GLY A 120 41.44 21.31 6.60
N ARG A 121 40.35 20.56 6.42
CA ARG A 121 40.37 19.16 5.96
C ARG A 121 39.79 18.95 4.56
N GLY A 122 39.28 20.01 3.92
CA GLY A 122 38.64 19.93 2.61
C GLY A 122 37.51 18.90 2.55
N THR A 123 36.68 18.79 3.59
CA THR A 123 35.66 17.73 3.65
C THR A 123 34.43 18.11 4.46
N PHE A 124 33.34 17.37 4.26
CA PHE A 124 32.12 17.51 5.06
C PHE A 124 32.13 16.60 6.28
N LEU A 125 31.80 17.16 7.44
CA LEU A 125 31.71 16.49 8.73
C LEU A 125 30.31 16.61 9.33
N PRO A 126 29.95 15.78 10.32
CA PRO A 126 28.75 15.96 11.12
C PRO A 126 28.78 17.31 11.84
N GLY A 127 27.72 18.10 11.71
CA GLY A 127 27.51 19.27 12.54
C GLY A 127 27.03 18.92 13.95
N VAL A 128 26.61 19.94 14.71
CA VAL A 128 25.94 19.74 15.99
C VAL A 128 24.50 19.25 15.75
N SER A 129 24.08 18.20 16.44
CA SER A 129 22.69 17.72 16.42
C SER A 129 22.14 17.58 17.84
N GLU A 130 20.85 17.83 18.01
CA GLU A 130 20.11 17.64 19.27
C GLU A 130 19.65 16.19 19.49
N ASN A 131 20.01 15.27 18.58
CA ASN A 131 19.63 13.88 18.68
C ASN A 131 20.63 13.06 19.51
N ASN A 132 20.21 11.84 19.89
CA ASN A 132 21.06 10.88 20.60
C ASN A 132 22.03 10.14 19.66
N PHE A 133 22.61 10.83 18.68
CA PHE A 133 23.60 10.27 17.75
C PHE A 133 24.98 10.85 18.06
N THR A 134 25.98 10.00 18.23
CA THR A 134 27.38 10.42 18.42
C THR A 134 28.22 9.86 17.29
N ALA A 135 28.79 10.75 16.47
CA ALA A 135 29.79 10.38 15.49
C ALA A 135 31.15 10.28 16.20
N VAL A 136 31.95 9.28 15.83
CA VAL A 136 33.29 9.02 16.38
C VAL A 136 34.19 8.53 15.25
N GLY A 137 35.48 8.79 15.34
CA GLY A 137 36.51 8.37 14.42
C GLY A 137 36.81 9.47 13.40
N LEU A 138 37.36 9.07 12.26
CA LEU A 138 37.67 10.00 11.17
C LEU A 138 36.46 10.81 10.68
N CYS A 139 35.25 10.30 10.88
CA CYS A 139 34.03 11.04 10.55
C CYS A 139 33.66 12.12 11.57
N ASN A 140 34.32 12.19 12.72
CA ASN A 140 34.10 13.22 13.76
C ASN A 140 35.43 13.78 14.27
N GLU A 141 36.32 14.12 13.33
CA GLU A 141 37.58 14.82 13.57
C GLU A 141 38.71 14.08 14.31
N ASP A 142 38.54 12.81 14.68
CA ASP A 142 39.64 12.07 15.33
C ASP A 142 40.87 12.01 14.41
N GLN A 143 42.06 12.24 14.97
CA GLN A 143 43.30 12.42 14.20
C GLN A 143 44.17 11.17 14.22
N THR A 144 44.08 10.38 15.28
CA THR A 144 44.88 9.18 15.52
C THR A 144 43.99 7.97 15.79
N LEU A 145 44.59 6.77 15.79
CA LEU A 145 43.87 5.57 16.22
C LEU A 145 43.57 5.66 17.72
N TYR A 146 44.48 6.23 18.51
CA TYR A 146 44.24 6.46 19.93
C TYR A 146 43.02 7.35 20.17
N ASP A 147 42.90 8.49 19.47
CA ASP A 147 41.74 9.39 19.60
C ASP A 147 40.43 8.65 19.29
N SER A 148 40.41 7.90 18.19
CA SER A 148 39.24 7.12 17.76
C SER A 148 38.79 6.11 18.82
N LEU A 149 39.75 5.43 19.46
CA LEU A 149 39.47 4.45 20.51
C LEU A 149 38.98 5.13 21.80
N VAL A 150 39.63 6.21 22.22
CA VAL A 150 39.25 6.95 23.43
C VAL A 150 37.87 7.59 23.28
N ASN A 151 37.62 8.26 22.16
CA ASN A 151 36.35 8.93 21.90
C ASN A 151 35.21 7.92 21.68
N GLY A 152 35.51 6.77 21.06
CA GLY A 152 34.57 5.65 20.94
C GLY A 152 34.17 5.08 22.28
N TYR A 153 35.15 4.90 23.17
CA TYR A 153 34.88 4.45 24.53
C TYR A 153 34.02 5.45 25.30
N LYS A 154 34.37 6.74 25.27
CA LYS A 154 33.57 7.81 25.92
C LYS A 154 32.15 7.87 25.37
N ALA A 155 31.97 7.81 24.06
CA ALA A 155 30.65 7.81 23.43
C ALA A 155 29.82 6.59 23.84
N GLY A 156 30.43 5.40 23.89
CA GLY A 156 29.79 4.18 24.39
C GLY A 156 29.39 4.26 25.86
N GLN A 157 30.26 4.81 26.72
CA GLN A 157 29.95 5.05 28.14
C GLN A 157 28.78 6.02 28.31
N LEU A 158 28.76 7.11 27.53
CA LEU A 158 27.65 8.06 27.56
C LEU A 158 26.35 7.40 27.11
N ALA A 159 26.38 6.65 26.01
CA ALA A 159 25.21 5.91 25.52
C ALA A 159 24.70 4.90 26.57
N ALA A 160 25.58 4.15 27.22
CA ALA A 160 25.23 3.22 28.29
C ALA A 160 24.65 3.94 29.52
N SER A 161 25.27 5.06 29.93
CA SER A 161 24.81 5.88 31.06
C SER A 161 23.42 6.46 30.83
N ASN A 162 23.13 6.92 29.60
CA ASN A 162 21.82 7.43 29.21
C ASN A 162 20.72 6.34 29.25
N GLN A 163 21.10 5.06 29.20
CA GLN A 163 20.19 3.92 29.38
C GLN A 163 20.15 3.41 30.83
N GLY A 164 20.77 4.12 31.78
CA GLY A 164 20.77 3.80 33.21
C GLY A 164 21.87 2.82 33.66
N TYR A 165 22.77 2.40 32.76
CA TYR A 165 23.90 1.56 33.13
C TYR A 165 25.02 2.40 33.78
N ARG A 166 25.80 1.78 34.67
CA ARG A 166 27.01 2.40 35.25
C ARG A 166 28.24 1.84 34.55
N PRO A 167 28.75 2.51 33.50
CA PRO A 167 29.93 2.01 32.82
C PRO A 167 31.17 2.15 33.71
N ASP A 168 32.07 1.17 33.61
CA ASP A 168 33.44 1.29 34.12
C ASP A 168 34.13 2.49 33.45
N ARG A 169 34.93 3.24 34.19
CA ARG A 169 35.67 4.43 33.73
C ARG A 169 37.18 4.25 33.69
N THR A 170 37.67 3.03 33.93
CA THR A 170 39.09 2.76 34.14
C THR A 170 39.86 2.34 32.89
N TRP A 171 39.17 2.00 31.80
CA TRP A 171 39.85 1.55 30.58
C TRP A 171 40.47 2.70 29.79
N SER A 172 41.69 2.47 29.28
CA SER A 172 42.38 3.32 28.32
C SER A 172 43.09 2.44 27.30
N PRO A 173 43.02 2.74 25.99
CA PRO A 173 43.75 1.99 24.99
C PRO A 173 45.26 2.27 25.09
N THR A 174 46.08 1.30 24.71
CA THR A 174 47.50 1.54 24.36
C THR A 174 47.66 1.28 22.87
N VAL A 175 48.19 2.25 22.13
CA VAL A 175 48.45 2.12 20.69
C VAL A 175 49.95 2.16 20.45
N ILE A 176 50.49 1.10 19.84
CA ILE A 176 51.90 1.00 19.47
C ILE A 176 52.04 1.46 18.02
N GLY A 177 52.91 2.44 17.78
CA GLY A 177 53.08 3.02 16.43
C GLY A 177 51.84 3.80 16.00
N ASP A 178 51.26 4.58 16.92
CA ASP A 178 50.14 5.45 16.58
C ASP A 178 50.61 6.55 15.63
N ASP A 179 49.89 6.67 14.53
CA ASP A 179 50.19 7.60 13.46
C ASP A 179 48.97 8.49 13.24
N LEU A 180 49.21 9.68 12.70
CA LEU A 180 48.13 10.52 12.20
C LEU A 180 47.38 9.76 11.09
N LEU A 181 46.15 9.34 11.37
CA LEU A 181 45.24 8.64 10.46
C LEU A 181 44.80 9.56 9.31
N ALA A 182 44.76 10.86 9.58
CA ALA A 182 44.63 11.94 8.62
C ALA A 182 45.48 13.10 9.15
N THR A 183 46.61 13.37 8.52
CA THR A 183 47.42 14.55 8.84
C THR A 183 46.57 15.81 8.62
N PHE A 184 46.69 16.80 9.52
CA PHE A 184 46.32 18.21 9.28
C PHE A 184 47.26 18.84 8.24
N ASP A 185 47.52 18.12 7.16
CA ASP A 185 48.21 18.69 6.03
C ASP A 185 47.31 19.79 5.49
N PRO A 186 47.80 21.04 5.36
CA PRO A 186 47.05 22.03 4.63
C PRO A 186 46.83 21.46 3.23
N ILE A 187 45.58 21.07 2.95
CA ILE A 187 45.21 20.54 1.65
C ILE A 187 45.33 21.72 0.69
N THR A 188 46.27 21.63 -0.24
CA THR A 188 46.28 22.52 -1.39
C THR A 188 45.13 22.09 -2.31
N PRO A 189 44.12 22.94 -2.57
CA PRO A 189 43.07 22.62 -3.53
C PRO A 189 43.71 22.40 -4.90
N LEU A 190 43.55 21.21 -5.47
CA LEU A 190 44.09 20.84 -6.79
C LEU A 190 43.01 20.56 -7.82
N ILE A 191 41.75 20.55 -7.39
CA ILE A 191 40.63 20.31 -8.29
C ILE A 191 40.48 21.56 -9.15
N GLN A 192 41.04 21.48 -10.34
CA GLN A 192 41.02 22.56 -11.33
C GLN A 192 39.92 22.30 -12.34
N ASP A 193 39.29 23.39 -12.78
CA ASP A 193 38.44 23.35 -13.96
C ASP A 193 39.21 22.78 -15.15
N SER A 194 38.54 21.93 -15.91
CA SER A 194 39.10 21.34 -17.12
C SER A 194 38.03 21.28 -18.18
N GLN A 195 38.35 21.75 -19.38
CA GLN A 195 37.50 21.56 -20.55
C GLN A 195 37.76 20.20 -21.23
N SER A 196 38.58 19.34 -20.61
CA SER A 196 38.84 18.00 -21.13
C SER A 196 37.68 17.06 -20.85
N ASN A 197 37.22 16.36 -21.88
CA ASN A 197 36.28 15.24 -21.77
C ASN A 197 36.88 13.96 -21.15
N LYS A 198 38.07 14.04 -20.53
CA LYS A 198 38.75 12.93 -19.84
C LYS A 198 39.11 13.26 -18.39
N ALA A 199 38.66 14.41 -17.88
CA ALA A 199 38.82 14.79 -16.49
C ALA A 199 37.62 14.29 -15.67
N PHE A 200 37.58 12.99 -15.41
CA PHE A 200 36.44 12.34 -14.73
C PHE A 200 36.28 12.76 -13.27
N VAL A 201 35.03 12.98 -12.87
CA VAL A 201 34.56 13.31 -11.52
C VAL A 201 33.70 12.16 -10.98
N ASP A 202 32.84 11.59 -11.82
CA ASP A 202 32.08 10.37 -11.55
C ASP A 202 32.46 9.32 -12.61
N PHE A 203 33.16 8.27 -12.18
CA PHE A 203 33.64 7.21 -13.07
C PHE A 203 32.52 6.27 -13.54
N GLN A 204 31.43 6.14 -12.78
CA GLN A 204 30.37 5.20 -13.12
C GLN A 204 29.43 5.76 -14.18
N ASN A 205 29.20 7.07 -14.13
CA ASN A 205 28.32 7.78 -15.06
C ASN A 205 29.08 8.62 -16.10
N ASP A 206 30.40 8.44 -16.21
CA ASP A 206 31.28 9.17 -17.13
C ASP A 206 31.17 10.70 -17.02
N VAL A 207 30.88 11.23 -15.82
CA VAL A 207 30.76 12.68 -15.59
C VAL A 207 32.14 13.29 -15.45
N THR A 208 32.37 14.39 -16.16
CA THR A 208 33.65 15.09 -16.20
C THR A 208 33.58 16.49 -15.58
N ALA A 209 34.75 17.10 -15.34
CA ALA A 209 34.83 18.49 -14.89
C ALA A 209 34.24 19.46 -15.93
N ALA A 210 34.32 19.13 -17.22
CA ALA A 210 33.72 19.94 -18.29
C ALA A 210 32.19 19.97 -18.17
N ASP A 211 31.57 18.86 -17.76
CA ASP A 211 30.12 18.77 -17.55
C ASP A 211 29.68 19.62 -16.35
N MET A 212 30.49 19.69 -15.29
CA MET A 212 30.24 20.57 -14.15
C MET A 212 30.24 22.05 -14.58
N SER A 213 31.27 22.47 -15.32
CA SER A 213 31.35 23.85 -15.83
C SER A 213 30.21 24.15 -16.81
N LEU A 214 29.85 23.19 -17.69
CA LEU A 214 28.74 23.35 -18.63
C LEU A 214 27.42 23.56 -17.89
N ALA A 215 27.12 22.76 -16.87
CA ALA A 215 25.90 22.92 -16.08
C ALA A 215 25.80 24.32 -15.45
N VAL A 216 26.90 24.84 -14.90
CA VAL A 216 26.91 26.21 -14.33
C VAL A 216 26.72 27.28 -15.43
N ARG A 217 27.33 27.11 -16.61
CA ARG A 217 27.15 28.02 -17.77
C ARG A 217 25.73 28.03 -18.30
N GLU A 218 25.05 26.89 -18.31
CA GLU A 218 23.63 26.78 -18.72
C GLU A 218 22.65 27.33 -17.67
N GLY A 219 23.16 27.83 -16.54
CA GLY A 219 22.36 28.52 -15.53
C GLY A 219 21.88 27.63 -14.38
N TYR A 220 22.31 26.36 -14.31
CA TYR A 220 22.03 25.53 -13.14
C TYR A 220 22.85 26.04 -11.94
N ARG A 221 22.13 26.46 -10.89
CA ARG A 221 22.73 27.02 -9.65
C ARG A 221 22.69 26.04 -8.48
N SER A 222 21.54 25.42 -8.22
CA SER A 222 21.40 24.44 -7.14
C SER A 222 22.25 23.20 -7.41
N ILE A 223 22.95 22.69 -6.39
CA ILE A 223 23.68 21.40 -6.47
C ILE A 223 22.75 20.26 -6.89
N GLU A 224 21.48 20.33 -6.50
CA GLU A 224 20.45 19.36 -6.89
C GLU A 224 20.12 19.44 -8.39
N HIS A 225 20.20 20.61 -9.01
CA HIS A 225 20.02 20.76 -10.46
C HIS A 225 21.24 20.24 -11.22
N VAL A 226 22.45 20.60 -10.79
CA VAL A 226 23.69 20.12 -11.43
C VAL A 226 23.76 18.59 -11.36
N LYS A 227 23.43 18.00 -10.20
CA LYS A 227 23.27 16.55 -10.04
C LYS A 227 22.34 15.94 -11.10
N ARG A 228 21.14 16.50 -11.28
CA ARG A 228 20.13 15.94 -12.21
C ARG A 228 20.52 16.12 -13.67
N TYR A 229 21.14 17.25 -13.99
CA TYR A 229 21.58 17.55 -15.35
C TYR A 229 22.75 16.66 -15.78
N THR A 230 23.74 16.47 -14.89
CA THR A 230 24.96 15.73 -15.21
C THR A 230 24.94 14.27 -14.82
N THR A 231 23.99 13.85 -13.98
CA THR A 231 23.95 12.53 -13.33
C THR A 231 25.04 12.27 -12.28
N LEU A 232 25.74 13.32 -11.81
CA LEU A 232 26.74 13.24 -10.74
C LEU A 232 26.21 12.51 -9.50
N GLY A 233 26.89 11.43 -9.11
CA GLY A 233 26.59 10.67 -7.89
C GLY A 233 25.28 9.90 -7.92
N MET A 234 24.74 9.66 -9.11
CA MET A 234 23.53 8.85 -9.33
C MET A 234 23.84 7.38 -9.65
N GLY A 235 25.12 6.98 -9.65
CA GLY A 235 25.56 5.60 -9.81
C GLY A 235 25.18 4.69 -8.63
N THR A 236 25.52 3.40 -8.74
CA THR A 236 25.31 2.42 -7.66
C THR A 236 26.21 2.68 -6.45
N ASP A 237 27.29 3.43 -6.63
CA ASP A 237 28.14 3.93 -5.54
C ASP A 237 27.49 5.09 -4.78
N GLN A 238 26.46 5.74 -5.33
CA GLN A 238 25.80 6.94 -4.80
C GLN A 238 26.75 8.13 -4.60
N GLY A 239 27.74 8.28 -5.49
CA GLY A 239 28.66 9.42 -5.50
C GLY A 239 29.65 9.46 -4.35
N LYS A 240 29.94 8.30 -3.74
CA LYS A 240 30.92 8.17 -2.64
C LYS A 240 32.32 8.62 -3.04
N LEU A 241 32.65 8.55 -4.34
CA LEU A 241 33.95 8.94 -4.87
C LEU A 241 33.96 10.35 -5.49
N GLY A 242 32.84 10.78 -6.08
CA GLY A 242 32.78 11.96 -6.94
C GLY A 242 32.07 13.19 -6.38
N ASN A 243 31.18 13.03 -5.39
CA ASN A 243 30.29 14.13 -4.98
C ASN A 243 31.05 15.34 -4.41
N VAL A 244 32.02 15.12 -3.53
CA VAL A 244 32.79 16.22 -2.92
C VAL A 244 33.60 16.95 -3.99
N ASN A 245 34.24 16.21 -4.90
CA ASN A 245 34.98 16.77 -6.02
C ASN A 245 34.07 17.60 -6.95
N GLY A 246 32.86 17.10 -7.24
CA GLY A 246 31.87 17.82 -8.04
C GLY A 246 31.36 19.09 -7.37
N ILE A 247 31.13 19.07 -6.05
CA ILE A 247 30.75 20.26 -5.28
C ILE A 247 31.87 21.32 -5.33
N GLU A 248 33.14 20.91 -5.17
CA GLU A 248 34.28 21.83 -5.27
C GLU A 248 34.41 22.44 -6.67
N LEU A 249 34.24 21.65 -7.75
CA LEU A 249 34.22 22.18 -9.12
C LEU A 249 33.09 23.18 -9.36
N ILE A 250 31.90 22.92 -8.82
CA ILE A 250 30.77 23.84 -8.92
C ILE A 250 31.04 25.13 -8.13
N ALA A 251 31.65 25.02 -6.95
CA ALA A 251 32.06 26.17 -6.13
C ALA A 251 33.07 27.04 -6.89
N ASN A 252 34.11 26.42 -7.46
CA ASN A 252 35.13 27.09 -8.27
C ASN A 252 34.52 27.77 -9.51
N ALA A 253 33.69 27.05 -10.28
CA ALA A 253 33.04 27.59 -11.47
C ALA A 253 32.07 28.75 -11.17
N ARG A 254 31.58 28.87 -9.93
CA ARG A 254 30.71 29.96 -9.47
C ARG A 254 31.44 31.08 -8.74
N GLY A 255 32.70 30.88 -8.36
CA GLY A 255 33.44 31.82 -7.50
C GLY A 255 32.86 31.91 -6.08
N GLU A 256 32.32 30.80 -5.57
CA GLU A 256 31.67 30.71 -4.25
C GLU A 256 32.42 29.75 -3.32
N ALA A 257 32.17 29.84 -2.01
CA ALA A 257 32.76 28.90 -1.05
C ALA A 257 32.00 27.55 -1.07
N VAL A 258 32.69 26.44 -0.83
CA VAL A 258 32.11 25.07 -0.89
C VAL A 258 30.89 24.92 0.03
N GLN A 259 30.93 25.52 1.22
CA GLN A 259 29.82 25.54 2.18
C GLN A 259 28.53 26.19 1.63
N GLN A 260 28.64 27.10 0.65
CA GLN A 260 27.49 27.78 0.05
C GLN A 260 26.81 26.94 -1.03
N VAL A 261 27.56 26.06 -1.71
CA VAL A 261 27.00 25.08 -2.65
C VAL A 261 26.22 24.00 -1.89
N GLY A 262 26.78 23.54 -0.76
CA GLY A 262 26.19 22.53 0.09
C GLY A 262 26.24 21.12 -0.52
N THR A 263 25.80 20.13 0.26
CA THR A 263 25.73 18.74 -0.19
C THR A 263 24.41 18.44 -0.89
N THR A 264 24.42 17.40 -1.72
CA THR A 264 23.14 16.77 -2.13
C THR A 264 22.50 16.04 -0.95
N ARG A 265 21.20 15.76 -1.03
CA ARG A 265 20.50 15.06 0.04
C ARG A 265 20.96 13.60 0.17
N PHE A 266 21.40 13.22 1.36
CA PHE A 266 21.67 11.82 1.74
C PHE A 266 20.35 11.05 1.90
N ARG A 267 20.27 9.83 1.35
CA ARG A 267 19.07 8.98 1.41
C ARG A 267 19.41 7.54 1.81
N PRO A 268 18.53 6.83 2.54
CA PRO A 268 18.58 5.38 2.63
C PRO A 268 18.25 4.73 1.27
N PRO A 269 18.74 3.51 1.00
CA PRO A 269 19.72 2.77 1.82
C PRO A 269 21.16 3.25 1.51
N ILE A 270 22.09 3.12 2.47
CA ILE A 270 23.50 3.54 2.29
C ILE A 270 24.22 2.68 1.25
N VAL A 271 23.86 1.41 1.24
CA VAL A 271 24.27 0.41 0.26
C VAL A 271 23.02 -0.20 -0.36
N PRO A 272 23.01 -0.51 -1.66
CA PRO A 272 21.89 -1.20 -2.28
C PRO A 272 21.52 -2.46 -1.49
N THR A 273 20.23 -2.60 -1.18
CA THR A 273 19.67 -3.73 -0.45
C THR A 273 18.66 -4.43 -1.36
N SER A 274 18.68 -5.76 -1.42
CA SER A 274 17.76 -6.49 -2.30
C SER A 274 16.31 -6.26 -1.87
N MET A 275 15.41 -6.17 -2.86
CA MET A 275 13.97 -6.07 -2.58
C MET A 275 13.46 -7.28 -1.78
N SER A 276 14.04 -8.47 -1.97
CA SER A 276 13.70 -9.68 -1.20
C SER A 276 14.05 -9.57 0.29
N ALA A 277 15.18 -8.93 0.62
CA ALA A 277 15.54 -8.72 2.02
C ALA A 277 14.59 -7.73 2.71
N ILE A 278 14.06 -6.74 1.97
CA ILE A 278 13.06 -5.79 2.46
C ILE A 278 11.68 -6.46 2.60
N ALA A 279 11.30 -7.26 1.60
CA ALA A 279 10.00 -7.92 1.57
C ALA A 279 9.85 -9.00 2.65
N GLY A 280 10.96 -9.62 3.08
CA GLY A 280 10.93 -10.71 4.05
C GLY A 280 10.39 -12.00 3.43
N VAL A 281 9.48 -12.67 4.15
CA VAL A 281 8.87 -13.93 3.68
C VAL A 281 7.71 -13.62 2.73
N LEU A 282 7.90 -13.94 1.45
CA LEU A 282 6.89 -13.82 0.40
C LEU A 282 6.12 -15.14 0.23
N ASP A 283 5.28 -15.47 1.21
CA ASP A 283 4.36 -16.60 1.17
C ASP A 283 2.93 -16.08 0.95
N GLU A 284 2.18 -16.66 0.02
CA GLU A 284 0.83 -16.17 -0.33
C GLU A 284 -0.14 -16.24 0.85
N HIS A 285 0.02 -17.20 1.75
CA HIS A 285 -0.81 -17.36 2.96
C HIS A 285 -0.44 -16.36 4.05
N LEU A 286 0.80 -15.84 4.05
CA LEU A 286 1.26 -14.80 4.98
C LEU A 286 1.02 -13.38 4.46
N THR A 287 1.19 -13.17 3.16
CA THR A 287 1.05 -11.86 2.51
C THR A 287 -0.43 -11.48 2.29
N HIS A 288 -1.31 -12.47 2.15
CA HIS A 288 -2.75 -12.28 2.03
C HIS A 288 -3.50 -13.22 2.99
N PRO A 289 -3.75 -12.80 4.24
CA PRO A 289 -4.45 -13.63 5.21
C PRO A 289 -5.82 -14.07 4.67
N MET A 290 -6.03 -15.39 4.61
CA MET A 290 -7.28 -15.98 4.14
C MET A 290 -8.15 -16.43 5.32
N ARG A 291 -9.41 -16.01 5.32
CA ARG A 291 -10.42 -16.39 6.31
C ARG A 291 -11.39 -17.39 5.70
N ARG A 292 -11.72 -18.42 6.49
CA ARG A 292 -12.56 -19.56 6.08
C ARG A 292 -13.70 -19.72 7.09
N THR A 293 -14.90 -20.02 6.61
CA THR A 293 -16.07 -20.28 7.48
C THR A 293 -15.99 -21.69 8.07
N ALA A 294 -16.79 -21.96 9.11
CA ALA A 294 -16.84 -23.29 9.74
C ALA A 294 -17.28 -24.43 8.78
N ALA A 295 -17.94 -24.10 7.67
CA ALA A 295 -18.38 -25.05 6.65
C ALA A 295 -17.43 -25.15 5.44
N HIS A 296 -16.25 -24.50 5.48
CA HIS A 296 -15.34 -24.41 4.33
C HIS A 296 -15.01 -25.75 3.67
N GLN A 297 -14.64 -26.77 4.46
CA GLN A 297 -14.33 -28.10 3.93
C GLN A 297 -15.55 -28.74 3.24
N LEU A 298 -16.75 -28.55 3.77
CA LEU A 298 -17.98 -29.07 3.15
C LEU A 298 -18.26 -28.40 1.80
N HIS A 299 -17.89 -27.12 1.68
CA HIS A 299 -18.02 -26.40 0.41
C HIS A 299 -17.03 -26.94 -0.64
N GLU A 300 -15.79 -27.24 -0.25
CA GLU A 300 -14.81 -27.90 -1.13
C GLU A 300 -15.33 -29.25 -1.62
N GLU A 301 -15.85 -30.07 -0.70
CA GLU A 301 -16.46 -31.38 -1.00
C GLU A 301 -17.68 -31.26 -1.92
N ALA A 302 -18.43 -30.16 -1.83
CA ALA A 302 -19.59 -29.87 -2.68
C ALA A 302 -19.24 -29.22 -4.03
N GLY A 303 -17.95 -29.07 -4.36
CA GLY A 303 -17.49 -28.50 -5.62
C GLY A 303 -17.56 -26.98 -5.68
N ALA A 304 -17.38 -26.29 -4.55
CA ALA A 304 -17.34 -24.84 -4.50
C ALA A 304 -16.21 -24.28 -5.37
N VAL A 305 -16.55 -23.33 -6.23
CA VAL A 305 -15.62 -22.41 -6.86
C VAL A 305 -15.53 -21.16 -6.00
N TRP A 306 -14.32 -20.66 -5.77
CA TRP A 306 -14.07 -19.64 -4.74
C TRP A 306 -13.94 -18.23 -5.30
N VAL A 307 -14.40 -17.25 -4.53
CA VAL A 307 -14.15 -15.82 -4.76
C VAL A 307 -13.69 -15.15 -3.47
N ASN A 308 -12.79 -14.17 -3.60
CA ASN A 308 -12.31 -13.35 -2.49
C ASN A 308 -13.30 -12.22 -2.18
N ALA A 309 -13.72 -12.13 -0.92
CA ALA A 309 -14.50 -11.02 -0.37
C ALA A 309 -13.70 -10.37 0.76
N GLY A 310 -12.79 -9.46 0.39
CA GLY A 310 -11.73 -9.02 1.29
C GLY A 310 -10.83 -10.22 1.64
N ALA A 311 -10.60 -10.45 2.93
CA ALA A 311 -9.86 -11.61 3.41
C ALA A 311 -10.66 -12.93 3.38
N TRP A 312 -11.99 -12.88 3.20
CA TRP A 312 -12.83 -14.08 3.23
C TRP A 312 -12.82 -14.83 1.89
N LEU A 313 -12.68 -16.15 1.96
CA LEU A 313 -12.90 -17.04 0.83
C LEU A 313 -14.36 -17.52 0.85
N ARG A 314 -15.15 -17.11 -0.15
CA ARG A 314 -16.60 -17.43 -0.24
C ARG A 314 -16.90 -18.34 -1.43
N PRO A 315 -17.86 -19.28 -1.31
CA PRO A 315 -18.34 -20.02 -2.47
C PRO A 315 -19.00 -19.06 -3.46
N GLN A 316 -18.42 -18.92 -4.65
CA GLN A 316 -18.98 -18.17 -5.77
C GLN A 316 -20.20 -18.90 -6.34
N PHE A 317 -20.04 -20.20 -6.57
CA PHE A 317 -21.07 -21.18 -6.94
C PHE A 317 -20.51 -22.60 -6.70
N TYR A 318 -21.35 -23.61 -6.85
CA TYR A 318 -21.04 -25.02 -6.65
C TYR A 318 -21.19 -25.76 -7.98
N ARG A 319 -20.07 -26.17 -8.59
CA ARG A 319 -20.03 -26.81 -9.90
C ARG A 319 -20.20 -28.33 -9.75
N ARG A 320 -21.17 -28.93 -10.45
CA ARG A 320 -21.27 -30.40 -10.56
C ARG A 320 -20.41 -30.91 -11.72
N SER A 321 -20.07 -32.19 -11.69
CA SER A 321 -19.32 -32.83 -12.78
C SER A 321 -20.05 -32.66 -14.11
N GLY A 322 -19.35 -32.11 -15.12
CA GLY A 322 -19.89 -31.88 -16.46
C GLY A 322 -20.66 -30.58 -16.66
N GLU A 323 -20.84 -29.74 -15.62
CA GLU A 323 -21.47 -28.43 -15.77
C GLU A 323 -20.45 -27.34 -16.14
N SER A 324 -20.87 -26.38 -16.98
CA SER A 324 -20.19 -25.10 -17.09
C SER A 324 -20.52 -24.19 -15.89
N ASP A 325 -19.77 -23.11 -15.73
CA ASP A 325 -19.97 -22.13 -14.64
C ASP A 325 -21.34 -21.48 -14.73
N VAL A 326 -21.75 -21.16 -15.96
CA VAL A 326 -23.05 -20.56 -16.25
C VAL A 326 -24.18 -21.54 -15.92
N ASP A 327 -24.03 -22.82 -16.27
CA ASP A 327 -25.03 -23.84 -15.98
C ASP A 327 -25.17 -24.08 -14.47
N ALA A 328 -24.05 -24.08 -13.73
CA ALA A 328 -24.06 -24.22 -12.28
C ALA A 328 -24.80 -23.06 -11.60
N VAL A 329 -24.49 -21.81 -11.97
CA VAL A 329 -25.17 -20.62 -11.45
C VAL A 329 -26.66 -20.63 -11.83
N ASN A 330 -26.98 -20.95 -13.09
CA ASN A 330 -28.37 -21.02 -13.54
C ASN A 330 -29.17 -22.06 -12.75
N ARG A 331 -28.61 -23.26 -12.57
CA ARG A 331 -29.21 -24.32 -11.74
C ARG A 331 -29.47 -23.83 -10.33
N GLU A 332 -28.48 -23.20 -9.67
CA GLU A 332 -28.65 -22.67 -8.32
C GLU A 332 -29.81 -21.67 -8.22
N VAL A 333 -29.88 -20.70 -9.14
CA VAL A 333 -30.94 -19.69 -9.18
C VAL A 333 -32.30 -20.37 -9.39
N THR A 334 -32.40 -21.29 -10.36
CA THR A 334 -33.64 -22.05 -10.62
C THR A 334 -34.07 -22.85 -9.39
N MET A 335 -33.13 -23.47 -8.67
CA MET A 335 -33.43 -24.23 -7.46
C MET A 335 -33.92 -23.34 -6.32
N VAL A 336 -33.34 -22.15 -6.13
CA VAL A 336 -33.82 -21.19 -5.13
C VAL A 336 -35.23 -20.69 -5.48
N ARG A 337 -35.49 -20.35 -6.75
CA ARG A 337 -36.78 -19.81 -7.21
C ARG A 337 -37.91 -20.84 -7.18
N ASN A 338 -37.63 -22.08 -7.57
CA ASN A 338 -38.67 -23.10 -7.72
C ASN A 338 -38.77 -24.03 -6.51
N ASN A 339 -37.76 -24.03 -5.63
CA ASN A 339 -37.67 -25.03 -4.59
C ASN A 339 -37.01 -24.47 -3.30
N VAL A 340 -35.76 -24.81 -3.01
CA VAL A 340 -35.01 -24.30 -1.87
C VAL A 340 -33.50 -24.37 -2.12
N GLY A 341 -32.79 -23.32 -1.75
CA GLY A 341 -31.33 -23.27 -1.70
C GLY A 341 -30.81 -22.96 -0.31
N LEU A 342 -29.51 -23.21 -0.13
CA LEU A 342 -28.79 -22.98 1.13
C LEU A 342 -27.49 -22.22 0.86
N GLY A 343 -27.40 -20.98 1.34
CA GLY A 343 -26.24 -20.12 1.16
C GLY A 343 -25.45 -19.92 2.46
N ASP A 344 -24.12 -19.89 2.38
CA ASP A 344 -23.26 -19.48 3.49
C ASP A 344 -23.14 -17.94 3.54
N VAL A 345 -23.72 -17.36 4.59
CA VAL A 345 -23.73 -15.91 4.86
C VAL A 345 -22.99 -15.57 6.15
N ALA A 346 -22.19 -16.51 6.67
CA ALA A 346 -21.41 -16.32 7.89
C ALA A 346 -20.42 -15.16 7.81
N THR A 347 -20.04 -14.72 6.61
CA THR A 347 -19.09 -13.64 6.40
C THR A 347 -19.66 -12.23 6.58
N LEU A 348 -20.97 -12.06 6.73
CA LEU A 348 -21.56 -10.73 7.01
C LEU A 348 -21.03 -10.21 8.35
N GLY A 349 -20.75 -8.91 8.44
CA GLY A 349 -20.34 -8.30 9.71
C GLY A 349 -21.48 -8.36 10.71
N LYS A 350 -21.18 -8.64 11.98
CA LYS A 350 -22.18 -8.77 13.05
C LYS A 350 -21.70 -8.07 14.31
N PHE A 351 -22.53 -7.20 14.87
CA PHE A 351 -22.24 -6.45 16.09
C PHE A 351 -23.38 -6.57 17.08
N GLU A 352 -23.09 -7.03 18.29
CA GLU A 352 -24.02 -6.88 19.41
C GLU A 352 -23.90 -5.45 19.94
N ILE A 353 -25.00 -4.72 19.96
CA ILE A 353 -25.09 -3.35 20.47
C ILE A 353 -25.93 -3.38 21.73
N TRP A 354 -25.29 -3.05 22.84
CA TRP A 354 -25.84 -3.14 24.18
C TRP A 354 -25.81 -1.80 24.90
N GLY A 355 -26.80 -1.59 25.76
CA GLY A 355 -26.83 -0.46 26.69
C GLY A 355 -28.05 0.44 26.52
N PRO A 356 -28.37 1.24 27.56
CA PRO A 356 -29.60 2.00 27.62
C PRO A 356 -29.76 3.01 26.47
N ASP A 357 -28.65 3.50 25.91
CA ASP A 357 -28.65 4.52 24.85
C ASP A 357 -28.53 3.91 23.43
N SER A 358 -28.59 2.57 23.31
CA SER A 358 -28.40 1.87 22.02
C SER A 358 -29.39 2.30 20.94
N MET A 359 -30.67 2.52 21.31
CA MET A 359 -31.66 3.02 20.35
C MET A 359 -31.33 4.45 19.88
N ALA A 360 -30.89 5.32 20.78
CA ALA A 360 -30.51 6.69 20.46
C ALA A 360 -29.28 6.72 19.55
N PHE A 361 -28.32 5.82 19.77
CA PHE A 361 -27.16 5.62 18.91
C PHE A 361 -27.58 5.15 17.51
N LEU A 362 -28.41 4.11 17.40
CA LEU A 362 -28.93 3.61 16.11
C LEU A 362 -29.73 4.68 15.35
N GLU A 363 -30.50 5.51 16.06
CA GLU A 363 -31.20 6.65 15.45
C GLU A 363 -30.26 7.73 14.90
N LYS A 364 -29.01 7.82 15.37
CA LYS A 364 -28.01 8.73 14.81
C LYS A 364 -27.25 8.11 13.63
N VAL A 365 -26.98 6.80 13.68
CA VAL A 365 -26.18 6.07 12.68
C VAL A 365 -26.97 5.82 11.38
N TYR A 366 -28.21 5.35 11.48
CA TYR A 366 -29.01 5.02 10.30
C TYR A 366 -29.85 6.19 9.81
N MET A 367 -30.02 6.32 8.50
CA MET A 367 -30.83 7.40 7.91
C MET A 367 -32.34 7.26 8.17
N ASN A 368 -32.82 6.03 8.32
CA ASN A 368 -34.22 5.69 8.53
C ASN A 368 -34.57 5.59 10.02
N ASN A 369 -35.86 5.73 10.36
CA ASN A 369 -36.32 5.64 11.75
C ASN A 369 -36.10 4.23 12.32
N PHE A 370 -35.60 4.13 13.55
CA PHE A 370 -35.46 2.88 14.31
C PHE A 370 -36.29 2.82 15.60
N SER A 371 -36.73 3.97 16.14
CA SER A 371 -37.45 4.06 17.42
C SER A 371 -38.74 3.25 17.47
N SER A 372 -39.41 3.02 16.33
CA SER A 372 -40.61 2.19 16.24
C SER A 372 -40.33 0.69 16.04
N LEU A 373 -39.08 0.24 16.10
CA LEU A 373 -38.72 -1.18 15.93
C LEU A 373 -39.11 -1.98 17.20
N PRO A 374 -40.11 -2.89 17.13
CA PRO A 374 -40.46 -3.71 18.28
C PRO A 374 -39.40 -4.79 18.55
N ILE A 375 -39.36 -5.27 19.79
CA ILE A 375 -38.54 -6.44 20.16
C ILE A 375 -39.02 -7.66 19.37
N GLY A 376 -38.09 -8.51 18.93
CA GLY A 376 -38.40 -9.68 18.11
C GLY A 376 -38.59 -9.37 16.62
N LYS A 377 -38.23 -8.16 16.19
CA LYS A 377 -38.20 -7.73 14.78
C LYS A 377 -36.85 -7.14 14.39
N GLY A 378 -36.56 -7.23 13.09
CA GLY A 378 -35.48 -6.50 12.44
C GLY A 378 -35.97 -5.39 11.52
N ARG A 379 -35.04 -4.51 11.15
CA ARG A 379 -35.27 -3.44 10.19
C ARG A 379 -34.03 -3.26 9.34
N TYR A 380 -34.23 -3.21 8.02
CA TYR A 380 -33.19 -2.79 7.09
C TYR A 380 -32.88 -1.32 7.30
N GLY A 381 -31.60 -0.97 7.36
CA GLY A 381 -31.12 0.39 7.52
C GLY A 381 -29.93 0.69 6.62
N VAL A 382 -29.78 1.97 6.28
CA VAL A 382 -28.68 2.48 5.46
C VAL A 382 -27.92 3.52 6.27
N MET A 383 -26.61 3.33 6.36
CA MET A 383 -25.66 4.24 6.98
C MET A 383 -25.12 5.19 5.90
N LEU A 384 -24.98 6.47 6.25
CA LEU A 384 -24.37 7.45 5.38
C LEU A 384 -23.08 7.97 5.99
N ARG A 385 -22.21 8.49 5.13
CA ARG A 385 -21.13 9.37 5.57
C ARG A 385 -21.66 10.78 5.82
N GLU A 386 -20.83 11.63 6.40
CA GLU A 386 -21.18 13.04 6.66
C GLU A 386 -21.51 13.83 5.38
N ASP A 387 -20.96 13.42 4.23
CA ASP A 387 -21.25 13.99 2.91
C ASP A 387 -22.59 13.52 2.29
N GLY A 388 -23.37 12.69 3.00
CA GLY A 388 -24.67 12.20 2.57
C GLY A 388 -24.64 11.01 1.60
N MET A 389 -23.45 10.50 1.26
CA MET A 389 -23.32 9.32 0.39
C MET A 389 -23.50 8.03 1.18
N VAL A 390 -23.97 6.98 0.50
CA VAL A 390 -24.14 5.66 1.10
C VAL A 390 -22.78 5.13 1.56
N TYR A 391 -22.69 4.76 2.83
CA TYR A 391 -21.50 4.20 3.45
C TYR A 391 -21.58 2.68 3.53
N ASP A 392 -22.61 2.18 4.22
CA ASP A 392 -22.91 0.75 4.35
C ASP A 392 -24.41 0.55 4.62
N ASP A 393 -24.86 -0.70 4.62
CA ASP A 393 -26.25 -1.06 4.86
C ASP A 393 -26.36 -2.43 5.53
N GLY A 394 -27.58 -2.75 5.99
CA GLY A 394 -27.87 -4.07 6.50
C GLY A 394 -29.09 -4.11 7.40
N VAL A 395 -29.36 -5.27 7.97
CA VAL A 395 -30.49 -5.46 8.89
C VAL A 395 -29.99 -5.39 10.33
N THR A 396 -30.66 -4.56 11.13
CA THR A 396 -30.48 -4.56 12.58
C THR A 396 -31.72 -5.13 13.26
N SER A 397 -31.52 -6.14 14.11
CA SER A 397 -32.56 -6.85 14.85
C SER A 397 -32.61 -6.42 16.30
N ARG A 398 -33.79 -6.12 16.83
CA ARG A 398 -33.99 -5.78 18.24
C ARG A 398 -34.29 -7.05 19.04
N LEU A 399 -33.32 -7.49 19.82
CA LEU A 399 -33.37 -8.75 20.58
C LEU A 399 -33.91 -8.54 21.99
N GLY A 400 -33.76 -7.34 22.55
CA GLY A 400 -34.30 -6.95 23.85
C GLY A 400 -34.52 -5.44 23.92
N GLU A 401 -34.84 -4.94 25.12
CA GLU A 401 -35.09 -3.51 25.33
C GLU A 401 -33.89 -2.64 24.93
N HIS A 402 -32.70 -3.09 25.32
CA HIS A 402 -31.39 -2.43 25.14
C HIS A 402 -30.38 -3.31 24.41
N HIS A 403 -30.86 -4.26 23.61
CA HIS A 403 -30.04 -5.26 22.94
C HIS A 403 -30.40 -5.37 21.46
N PHE A 404 -29.43 -5.09 20.60
CA PHE A 404 -29.59 -5.15 19.15
C PHE A 404 -28.46 -5.98 18.53
N LEU A 405 -28.77 -6.70 17.47
CA LEU A 405 -27.79 -7.34 16.60
C LEU A 405 -27.81 -6.61 15.25
N MET A 406 -26.72 -5.94 14.92
CA MET A 406 -26.53 -5.23 13.66
C MET A 406 -25.75 -6.13 12.69
N ASN A 407 -26.27 -6.30 11.48
CA ASN A 407 -25.55 -6.91 10.37
C ASN A 407 -25.08 -5.84 9.37
N THR A 408 -23.88 -6.01 8.82
CA THR A 408 -23.27 -5.12 7.81
C THR A 408 -22.78 -5.92 6.61
N SER A 409 -22.38 -5.23 5.53
CA SER A 409 -21.73 -5.89 4.40
C SER A 409 -20.43 -6.59 4.83
N THR A 410 -20.08 -7.71 4.17
CA THR A 410 -18.83 -8.45 4.47
C THR A 410 -17.59 -7.56 4.32
N GLY A 411 -17.52 -6.80 3.22
CA GLY A 411 -16.36 -5.99 2.88
C GLY A 411 -16.10 -4.82 3.84
N ASN A 412 -17.16 -4.25 4.43
CA ASN A 412 -17.04 -3.07 5.30
C ASN A 412 -17.13 -3.38 6.79
N THR A 413 -17.09 -4.66 7.19
CA THR A 413 -17.20 -5.05 8.62
C THR A 413 -16.24 -4.25 9.52
N ASN A 414 -14.93 -4.23 9.17
CA ASN A 414 -13.93 -3.56 10.00
C ASN A 414 -14.10 -2.04 9.99
N SER A 415 -14.34 -1.45 8.81
CA SER A 415 -14.48 0.00 8.67
C SER A 415 -15.72 0.52 9.41
N VAL A 416 -16.84 -0.19 9.36
CA VAL A 416 -18.05 0.17 10.12
C VAL A 416 -17.82 0.05 11.62
N PHE A 417 -17.11 -0.98 12.09
CA PHE A 417 -16.76 -1.13 13.50
C PHE A 417 -15.88 0.02 14.01
N GLU A 418 -14.80 0.33 13.28
CA GLU A 418 -13.90 1.43 13.61
C GLU A 418 -14.65 2.76 13.63
N TRP A 419 -15.50 3.00 12.63
CA TRP A 419 -16.29 4.22 12.54
C TRP A 419 -17.25 4.39 13.73
N MET A 420 -18.03 3.35 14.04
CA MET A 420 -18.96 3.38 15.17
C MET A 420 -18.23 3.56 16.51
N THR A 421 -17.08 2.92 16.68
CA THR A 421 -16.24 3.04 17.88
C THR A 421 -15.67 4.45 18.01
N GLN A 422 -15.11 5.00 16.93
CA GLN A 422 -14.62 6.38 16.89
C GLN A 422 -15.71 7.39 17.23
N LEU A 423 -16.94 7.20 16.75
CA LEU A 423 -18.07 8.06 17.10
C LEU A 423 -18.36 8.05 18.60
N LEU A 424 -18.40 6.87 19.22
CA LEU A 424 -18.61 6.75 20.66
C LEU A 424 -17.45 7.35 21.45
N GLU A 425 -16.21 7.14 21.04
CA GLU A 425 -15.03 7.64 21.78
C GLU A 425 -14.83 9.16 21.63
N THR A 426 -15.09 9.72 20.44
CA THR A 426 -14.67 11.09 20.09
C THR A 426 -15.81 12.10 19.93
N ARG A 427 -17.05 11.65 19.75
CA ARG A 427 -18.21 12.53 19.46
C ARG A 427 -19.35 12.34 20.45
N TRP A 428 -19.63 11.10 20.83
CA TRP A 428 -20.79 10.71 21.63
C TRP A 428 -20.38 9.95 22.90
N ASN A 429 -19.30 10.38 23.53
CA ASN A 429 -18.70 9.75 24.73
C ASN A 429 -19.59 9.75 25.98
N SER A 430 -20.71 10.46 25.94
CA SER A 430 -21.74 10.42 26.98
C SER A 430 -22.79 9.33 26.76
N LEU A 431 -22.88 8.71 25.58
CA LEU A 431 -23.81 7.61 25.33
C LEU A 431 -23.29 6.32 25.99
N ARG A 432 -24.15 5.67 26.76
CA ARG A 432 -23.85 4.37 27.38
C ARG A 432 -24.21 3.25 26.42
N VAL A 433 -23.31 3.01 25.47
CA VAL A 433 -23.43 1.97 24.44
C VAL A 433 -22.13 1.18 24.37
N ALA A 434 -22.24 -0.15 24.36
CA ALA A 434 -21.16 -1.06 24.06
C ALA A 434 -21.42 -1.72 22.71
N ILE A 435 -20.40 -1.75 21.85
CA ILE A 435 -20.43 -2.42 20.56
C ILE A 435 -19.47 -3.60 20.65
N VAL A 436 -19.99 -4.81 20.53
CA VAL A 436 -19.19 -6.04 20.60
C VAL A 436 -19.19 -6.69 19.23
N PRO A 437 -18.04 -6.77 18.53
CA PRO A 437 -17.94 -7.50 17.28
C PRO A 437 -18.12 -8.99 17.55
N VAL A 438 -19.13 -9.59 16.90
CA VAL A 438 -19.47 -11.01 17.01
C VAL A 438 -19.51 -11.70 15.65
N THR A 439 -18.90 -11.10 14.63
CA THR A 439 -18.83 -11.62 13.26
C THR A 439 -18.39 -13.08 13.23
N ASP A 440 -17.30 -13.41 13.94
CA ASP A 440 -16.69 -14.74 13.99
C ASP A 440 -17.34 -15.69 15.00
N GLN A 441 -18.12 -15.15 15.94
CA GLN A 441 -18.81 -15.94 16.95
C GLN A 441 -19.96 -16.77 16.34
N TRP A 442 -20.52 -16.29 15.24
CA TRP A 442 -21.73 -16.86 14.63
C TRP A 442 -21.46 -17.38 13.21
N PHE A 443 -21.70 -18.68 13.02
CA PHE A 443 -21.94 -19.21 11.68
C PHE A 443 -23.39 -18.92 11.28
N ALA A 444 -23.62 -18.49 10.04
CA ALA A 444 -24.93 -18.10 9.54
C ALA A 444 -25.21 -18.76 8.19
N ALA A 445 -26.34 -19.48 8.09
CA ALA A 445 -26.80 -20.10 6.86
C ALA A 445 -28.15 -19.53 6.42
N ALA A 446 -28.28 -19.15 5.16
CA ALA A 446 -29.51 -18.63 4.58
C ALA A 446 -30.25 -19.75 3.83
N LEU A 447 -31.40 -20.17 4.35
CA LEU A 447 -32.30 -21.12 3.74
C LEU A 447 -33.38 -20.37 2.94
N VAL A 448 -33.32 -20.44 1.61
CA VAL A 448 -34.03 -19.52 0.71
C VAL A 448 -34.87 -20.27 -0.32
N GLY A 449 -36.12 -19.87 -0.51
CA GLY A 449 -37.02 -20.42 -1.53
C GLY A 449 -38.41 -20.77 -0.99
N PRO A 450 -39.38 -21.09 -1.87
CA PRO A 450 -40.75 -21.40 -1.47
C PRO A 450 -40.85 -22.56 -0.47
N ASN A 451 -39.91 -23.52 -0.51
CA ASN A 451 -39.89 -24.67 0.40
C ASN A 451 -39.01 -24.46 1.65
N ALA A 452 -38.39 -23.28 1.83
CA ALA A 452 -37.53 -23.00 2.99
C ALA A 452 -38.23 -23.24 4.34
N ARG A 453 -39.49 -22.78 4.47
CA ARG A 453 -40.30 -23.01 5.68
C ARG A 453 -40.52 -24.50 5.97
N LYS A 454 -40.78 -25.29 4.91
CA LYS A 454 -41.04 -26.74 5.02
C LYS A 454 -39.81 -27.49 5.53
N VAL A 455 -38.63 -27.13 5.02
CA VAL A 455 -37.36 -27.70 5.47
C VAL A 455 -37.07 -27.29 6.91
N LEU A 456 -37.21 -26.00 7.24
CA LEU A 456 -36.98 -25.51 8.61
C LEU A 456 -37.90 -26.20 9.64
N ASN A 457 -39.18 -26.39 9.30
CA ASN A 457 -40.15 -27.09 10.15
C ASN A 457 -39.73 -28.50 10.59
N ARG A 458 -38.87 -29.19 9.84
CA ARG A 458 -38.40 -30.54 10.19
C ARG A 458 -37.33 -30.56 11.28
N VAL A 459 -36.62 -29.45 11.44
CA VAL A 459 -35.43 -29.38 12.30
C VAL A 459 -35.55 -28.32 13.38
N VAL A 460 -36.50 -27.39 13.28
CA VAL A 460 -36.75 -26.38 14.30
C VAL A 460 -37.53 -27.00 15.47
N GLU A 461 -37.14 -26.65 16.69
CA GLU A 461 -37.80 -27.14 17.91
C GLU A 461 -38.39 -25.99 18.72
N GLY A 462 -39.63 -26.18 19.19
CA GLY A 462 -40.28 -25.24 20.12
C GLY A 462 -40.66 -23.89 19.52
N LEU A 463 -40.65 -23.73 18.20
CA LEU A 463 -41.04 -22.51 17.49
C LEU A 463 -42.00 -22.82 16.35
N ASP A 464 -43.08 -22.05 16.24
CA ASP A 464 -43.89 -22.01 15.03
C ASP A 464 -43.25 -21.05 14.01
N VAL A 465 -42.93 -21.56 12.82
CA VAL A 465 -42.35 -20.79 11.70
C VAL A 465 -43.40 -20.44 10.64
N SER A 466 -44.69 -20.58 10.96
CA SER A 466 -45.82 -20.07 10.19
C SER A 466 -45.72 -18.56 9.96
N ASN A 467 -46.42 -18.06 8.94
CA ASN A 467 -46.41 -16.64 8.59
C ASN A 467 -47.04 -15.77 9.70
N SER A 468 -48.02 -16.30 10.44
CA SER A 468 -48.70 -15.62 11.55
C SER A 468 -47.74 -15.38 12.72
N ASP A 469 -47.01 -16.41 13.15
CA ASP A 469 -46.21 -16.38 14.37
C ASP A 469 -44.77 -15.94 14.11
N PHE A 470 -44.29 -16.14 12.88
CA PHE A 470 -43.00 -15.69 12.40
C PHE A 470 -43.13 -14.82 11.14
N PRO A 471 -43.72 -13.61 11.23
CA PRO A 471 -43.91 -12.72 10.09
C PRO A 471 -42.58 -12.16 9.57
N PHE A 472 -42.57 -11.66 8.32
CA PHE A 472 -41.39 -11.06 7.68
C PHE A 472 -40.67 -10.04 8.57
N MET A 473 -39.33 -10.01 8.50
CA MET A 473 -38.43 -9.31 9.43
C MET A 473 -38.56 -9.76 10.89
N GLY A 474 -39.08 -10.96 11.15
CA GLY A 474 -39.07 -11.58 12.48
C GLY A 474 -37.68 -12.02 12.91
N VAL A 475 -37.44 -12.05 14.22
CA VAL A 475 -36.33 -12.78 14.83
C VAL A 475 -36.82 -13.60 16.01
N ARG A 476 -36.36 -14.86 16.11
CA ARG A 476 -36.67 -15.77 17.21
C ARG A 476 -35.41 -16.47 17.68
N SER A 477 -35.31 -16.74 18.97
CA SER A 477 -34.30 -17.64 19.53
C SER A 477 -34.95 -18.97 19.85
N GLY A 478 -34.26 -20.07 19.58
CA GLY A 478 -34.76 -21.43 19.81
C GLY A 478 -33.69 -22.46 19.53
N LYS A 479 -34.09 -23.63 19.02
CA LYS A 479 -33.15 -24.66 18.58
C LYS A 479 -33.44 -25.08 17.14
N VAL A 480 -32.37 -25.40 16.41
CA VAL A 480 -32.42 -26.01 15.08
C VAL A 480 -31.48 -27.21 15.10
N ALA A 481 -32.01 -28.41 14.83
CA ALA A 481 -31.30 -29.68 14.91
C ALA A 481 -30.58 -29.88 16.27
N GLY A 482 -31.26 -29.57 17.38
CA GLY A 482 -30.70 -29.62 18.73
C GLY A 482 -29.74 -28.49 19.11
N ILE A 483 -29.36 -27.62 18.16
CA ILE A 483 -28.37 -26.55 18.35
C ILE A 483 -29.07 -25.25 18.76
N PRO A 484 -28.61 -24.53 19.81
CA PRO A 484 -29.09 -23.18 20.10
C PRO A 484 -28.90 -22.24 18.90
N ALA A 485 -29.98 -21.64 18.43
CA ALA A 485 -29.99 -20.84 17.21
C ALA A 485 -30.79 -19.55 17.37
N ARG A 486 -30.39 -18.52 16.63
CA ARG A 486 -31.21 -17.35 16.31
C ARG A 486 -31.64 -17.45 14.86
N ILE A 487 -32.94 -17.34 14.61
CA ILE A 487 -33.53 -17.46 13.28
C ILE A 487 -34.07 -16.09 12.90
N PHE A 488 -33.79 -15.65 11.68
CA PHE A 488 -34.20 -14.35 11.15
C PHE A 488 -34.96 -14.55 9.84
N ARG A 489 -36.18 -14.03 9.75
CA ARG A 489 -36.95 -14.06 8.50
C ARG A 489 -36.63 -12.84 7.64
N ILE A 490 -35.45 -12.85 7.05
CA ILE A 490 -34.89 -11.79 6.20
C ILE A 490 -34.63 -12.38 4.81
N SER A 491 -34.84 -11.59 3.76
CA SER A 491 -34.64 -12.02 2.38
C SER A 491 -33.91 -10.96 1.57
N PHE A 492 -32.91 -11.40 0.81
CA PHE A 492 -32.19 -10.61 -0.19
C PHE A 492 -32.48 -11.08 -1.63
N SER A 493 -33.33 -12.10 -1.79
CA SER A 493 -33.71 -12.69 -3.08
C SER A 493 -35.16 -12.36 -3.47
N GLY A 494 -35.97 -11.85 -2.54
CA GLY A 494 -37.42 -11.70 -2.71
C GLY A 494 -38.21 -13.01 -2.56
N GLU A 495 -37.57 -14.12 -2.22
CA GLU A 495 -38.24 -15.36 -1.80
C GLU A 495 -38.47 -15.38 -0.29
N ILE A 496 -39.28 -16.34 0.20
CA ILE A 496 -39.25 -16.73 1.61
C ILE A 496 -37.83 -17.15 1.97
N SER A 497 -37.33 -16.64 3.09
CA SER A 497 -35.96 -16.89 3.53
C SER A 497 -35.85 -16.87 5.04
N TYR A 498 -35.03 -17.78 5.57
CA TYR A 498 -34.67 -17.86 6.98
C TYR A 498 -33.15 -17.92 7.09
N GLU A 499 -32.55 -16.90 7.69
CA GLU A 499 -31.15 -16.91 8.11
C GLU A 499 -31.06 -17.51 9.51
N ILE A 500 -30.20 -18.52 9.67
CA ILE A 500 -30.08 -19.31 10.90
C ILE A 500 -28.66 -19.15 11.44
N ASN A 501 -28.54 -18.49 12.59
CA ASN A 501 -27.27 -18.21 13.25
C ASN A 501 -27.07 -19.14 14.42
N VAL A 502 -25.95 -19.86 14.43
CA VAL A 502 -25.51 -20.75 15.52
C VAL A 502 -24.10 -20.38 15.96
N PRO A 503 -23.66 -20.71 17.19
CA PRO A 503 -22.27 -20.57 17.56
C PRO A 503 -21.38 -21.27 16.53
N THR A 504 -20.28 -20.64 16.14
CA THR A 504 -19.49 -21.02 14.95
C THR A 504 -19.04 -22.49 14.94
N ASP A 505 -18.75 -23.05 16.12
CA ASP A 505 -18.35 -24.46 16.30
C ASP A 505 -19.42 -25.46 15.82
N TYR A 506 -20.69 -25.04 15.79
CA TYR A 506 -21.81 -25.85 15.28
C TYR A 506 -22.08 -25.65 13.79
N GLY A 507 -21.33 -24.80 13.08
CA GLY A 507 -21.62 -24.43 11.70
C GLY A 507 -21.64 -25.62 10.74
N LYS A 508 -20.66 -26.54 10.87
CA LYS A 508 -20.61 -27.80 10.10
C LYS A 508 -21.87 -28.65 10.34
N THR A 509 -22.27 -28.80 11.60
CA THR A 509 -23.43 -29.60 12.00
C THR A 509 -24.73 -28.99 11.50
N LEU A 510 -24.89 -27.67 11.61
CA LEU A 510 -26.06 -26.97 11.07
C LEU A 510 -26.18 -27.18 9.56
N TRP A 511 -25.08 -26.98 8.82
CA TRP A 511 -25.08 -27.12 7.36
C TRP A 511 -25.51 -28.52 6.93
N LEU A 512 -24.90 -29.56 7.49
CA LEU A 512 -25.26 -30.96 7.19
C LEU A 512 -26.70 -31.28 7.57
N SER A 513 -27.17 -30.78 8.71
CA SER A 513 -28.55 -31.02 9.18
C SER A 513 -29.59 -30.40 8.25
N LEU A 514 -29.34 -29.18 7.75
CA LEU A 514 -30.22 -28.52 6.79
C LEU A 514 -30.18 -29.21 5.43
N MET A 515 -29.00 -29.59 4.94
CA MET A 515 -28.84 -30.37 3.71
C MET A 515 -29.62 -31.69 3.78
N GLU A 516 -29.51 -32.42 4.90
CA GLU A 516 -30.26 -33.68 5.13
C GLU A 516 -31.77 -33.44 5.15
N ALA A 517 -32.22 -32.48 5.96
CA ALA A 517 -33.62 -32.15 6.10
C ALA A 517 -34.24 -31.66 4.79
N GLY A 518 -33.43 -31.08 3.88
CA GLY A 518 -33.88 -30.56 2.60
C GLY A 518 -33.81 -31.56 1.43
N LYS A 519 -33.31 -32.79 1.62
CA LYS A 519 -33.23 -33.80 0.54
C LYS A 519 -34.55 -34.05 -0.20
N PRO A 520 -35.72 -34.17 0.47
CA PRO A 520 -36.99 -34.40 -0.24
C PRO A 520 -37.39 -33.25 -1.18
N GLU A 521 -36.88 -32.05 -0.91
CA GLU A 521 -37.05 -30.83 -1.71
C GLU A 521 -35.80 -30.55 -2.57
N GLN A 522 -34.90 -31.51 -2.75
CA GLN A 522 -33.69 -31.35 -3.58
C GLN A 522 -32.88 -30.09 -3.21
N LEU A 523 -32.82 -29.77 -1.92
CA LEU A 523 -32.11 -28.58 -1.44
C LEU A 523 -30.70 -28.52 -2.02
N THR A 524 -30.39 -27.38 -2.62
CA THR A 524 -29.15 -27.18 -3.37
C THR A 524 -28.32 -26.06 -2.72
N PRO A 525 -27.03 -26.28 -2.43
CA PRO A 525 -26.18 -25.20 -1.94
C PRO A 525 -26.03 -24.14 -3.04
N ASN A 526 -26.03 -22.86 -2.65
CA ASN A 526 -25.95 -21.75 -3.60
C ASN A 526 -24.89 -20.72 -3.16
N GLY A 527 -24.12 -20.23 -4.13
CA GLY A 527 -23.01 -19.32 -3.89
C GLY A 527 -23.42 -17.84 -3.97
N VAL A 528 -22.40 -16.97 -3.90
CA VAL A 528 -22.62 -15.51 -3.98
C VAL A 528 -23.00 -15.03 -5.38
N GLU A 529 -22.69 -15.79 -6.44
CA GLU A 529 -23.05 -15.43 -7.81
C GLU A 529 -24.56 -15.61 -8.04
N SER A 530 -25.11 -16.75 -7.63
CA SER A 530 -26.58 -16.97 -7.68
C SER A 530 -27.32 -15.99 -6.77
N MET A 531 -26.78 -15.66 -5.58
CA MET A 531 -27.30 -14.56 -4.76
C MET A 531 -27.26 -13.21 -5.50
N GLY A 532 -26.19 -12.97 -6.28
CA GLY A 532 -26.03 -11.82 -7.16
C GLY A 532 -27.11 -11.74 -8.25
N VAL A 533 -27.45 -12.86 -8.88
CA VAL A 533 -28.55 -12.92 -9.85
C VAL A 533 -29.88 -12.59 -9.18
N LEU A 534 -30.18 -13.28 -8.07
CA LEU A 534 -31.45 -13.15 -7.36
C LEU A 534 -31.71 -11.72 -6.86
N ARG A 535 -30.68 -11.02 -6.38
CA ARG A 535 -30.80 -9.63 -5.92
C ARG A 535 -30.94 -8.64 -7.09
N ILE A 536 -30.28 -8.91 -8.22
CA ILE A 536 -30.42 -8.08 -9.44
C ILE A 536 -31.85 -8.17 -9.96
N GLU A 537 -32.44 -9.37 -9.99
CA GLU A 537 -33.85 -9.56 -10.36
C GLU A 537 -34.83 -8.74 -9.48
N LYS A 538 -34.46 -8.48 -8.21
CA LYS A 538 -35.23 -7.65 -7.28
C LYS A 538 -34.89 -6.16 -7.32
N GLY A 539 -33.86 -5.75 -8.06
CA GLY A 539 -33.39 -4.38 -8.07
C GLY A 539 -32.69 -3.93 -6.79
N HIS A 540 -32.19 -4.88 -5.99
CA HIS A 540 -31.44 -4.54 -4.79
C HIS A 540 -30.04 -4.08 -5.18
N PHE A 541 -29.69 -2.88 -4.71
CA PHE A 541 -28.36 -2.32 -4.85
C PHE A 541 -27.40 -3.03 -3.88
N VAL A 542 -26.10 -3.02 -4.17
CA VAL A 542 -25.07 -3.40 -3.20
C VAL A 542 -24.00 -2.33 -3.08
N VAL A 543 -23.46 -2.18 -1.87
CA VAL A 543 -22.31 -1.31 -1.60
C VAL A 543 -21.09 -1.80 -2.39
N GLY A 544 -20.38 -0.86 -3.02
CA GLY A 544 -19.25 -1.15 -3.91
C GLY A 544 -19.63 -1.46 -5.36
N ARG A 545 -20.93 -1.56 -5.70
CA ARG A 545 -21.41 -1.62 -7.10
C ARG A 545 -22.25 -0.39 -7.41
N GLU A 546 -23.53 -0.43 -7.05
CA GLU A 546 -24.47 0.68 -7.26
C GLU A 546 -24.22 1.84 -6.29
N ALA A 547 -23.66 1.56 -5.10
CA ALA A 547 -23.17 2.59 -4.19
C ALA A 547 -21.64 2.64 -4.24
N ASP A 548 -21.11 3.52 -5.09
CA ASP A 548 -19.69 3.67 -5.44
C ASP A 548 -18.96 4.75 -4.63
N GLY A 549 -19.61 5.26 -3.57
CA GLY A 549 -19.14 6.38 -2.77
C GLY A 549 -19.53 7.76 -3.30
N ARG A 550 -20.20 7.86 -4.46
CA ARG A 550 -20.80 9.10 -5.00
C ARG A 550 -22.33 9.02 -5.06
N THR A 551 -22.86 7.84 -4.83
CA THR A 551 -24.29 7.54 -4.82
C THR A 551 -24.91 7.87 -3.45
N ASN A 552 -26.00 8.63 -3.47
CA ASN A 552 -26.80 8.94 -2.30
C ASN A 552 -28.11 8.11 -2.27
N PRO A 553 -28.90 8.16 -1.19
CA PRO A 553 -30.14 7.40 -1.08
C PRO A 553 -31.19 7.72 -2.16
N TYR A 554 -31.22 8.95 -2.68
CA TYR A 554 -32.14 9.34 -3.75
C TYR A 554 -31.76 8.67 -5.07
N ASP A 555 -30.48 8.50 -5.34
CA ASP A 555 -29.97 7.86 -6.54
C ASP A 555 -30.40 6.39 -6.61
N VAL A 556 -30.23 5.62 -5.52
CA VAL A 556 -30.62 4.19 -5.44
C VAL A 556 -32.10 3.93 -5.16
N GLY A 557 -32.95 4.95 -5.24
CA GLY A 557 -34.41 4.78 -5.06
C GLY A 557 -34.86 4.57 -3.61
N LEU A 558 -33.99 4.82 -2.63
CA LEU A 558 -34.29 4.73 -1.20
C LEU A 558 -34.62 6.09 -0.56
N GLY A 559 -34.91 7.12 -1.37
CA GLY A 559 -35.26 8.45 -0.90
C GLY A 559 -36.43 8.49 0.09
N ARG A 560 -37.42 7.60 -0.06
CA ARG A 560 -38.55 7.49 0.89
C ARG A 560 -38.14 6.95 2.27
N MET A 561 -36.99 6.31 2.37
CA MET A 561 -36.45 5.76 3.62
C MET A 561 -35.70 6.81 4.44
N VAL A 562 -35.30 7.94 3.82
CA VAL A 562 -34.62 9.05 4.49
C VAL A 562 -35.56 9.71 5.49
N SER A 563 -35.20 9.71 6.78
CA SER A 563 -36.09 10.23 7.81
C SER A 563 -36.19 11.76 7.78
N THR A 564 -37.42 12.26 7.73
CA THR A 564 -37.68 13.71 7.88
C THR A 564 -37.79 14.13 9.35
N LYS A 565 -37.96 13.18 10.28
CA LYS A 565 -38.38 13.44 11.67
C LYS A 565 -37.24 13.51 12.69
N LYS A 566 -36.03 13.04 12.36
CA LYS A 566 -34.88 12.97 13.28
C LYS A 566 -33.60 13.48 12.63
N TRP A 567 -32.58 13.77 13.43
CA TRP A 567 -31.21 13.99 12.92
C TRP A 567 -30.45 12.66 12.82
N PHE A 568 -29.58 12.52 11.82
CA PHE A 568 -28.68 11.38 11.60
C PHE A 568 -27.44 11.83 10.80
N ILE A 569 -26.38 11.01 10.76
CA ILE A 569 -25.15 11.31 10.01
C ILE A 569 -25.47 11.50 8.52
N GLY A 570 -24.98 12.59 7.91
CA GLY A 570 -25.21 12.90 6.50
C GLY A 570 -26.52 13.67 6.21
N LYS A 571 -27.39 13.87 7.20
CA LYS A 571 -28.66 14.59 7.01
C LYS A 571 -28.48 16.00 6.46
N GLU A 572 -27.50 16.75 6.96
CA GLU A 572 -27.29 18.13 6.54
C GLU A 572 -26.77 18.21 5.09
N ALA A 573 -25.88 17.29 4.70
CA ALA A 573 -25.42 17.21 3.31
C ALA A 573 -26.56 16.86 2.35
N LEU A 574 -27.47 15.95 2.73
CA LEU A 574 -28.64 15.59 1.91
C LEU A 574 -29.59 16.77 1.62
N ARG A 575 -29.52 17.88 2.37
CA ARG A 575 -30.32 19.09 2.12
C ARG A 575 -29.77 19.96 1.00
N LEU A 576 -28.52 19.75 0.59
CA LEU A 576 -27.91 20.51 -0.49
C LEU A 576 -28.70 20.25 -1.79
N PRO A 577 -29.05 21.29 -2.58
CA PRO A 577 -29.86 21.12 -3.79
C PRO A 577 -29.31 20.07 -4.77
N ILE A 578 -27.97 19.98 -4.86
CA ILE A 578 -27.26 19.04 -5.73
C ILE A 578 -27.49 17.57 -5.37
N MET A 579 -27.99 17.26 -4.17
CA MET A 579 -28.26 15.87 -3.73
C MET A 579 -29.57 15.33 -4.29
N SER A 580 -30.51 16.20 -4.66
CA SER A 580 -31.80 15.83 -5.26
C SER A 580 -31.95 16.37 -6.69
N ASP A 581 -30.85 16.82 -7.31
CA ASP A 581 -30.87 17.39 -8.66
C ASP A 581 -31.32 16.36 -9.71
N VAL A 582 -32.07 16.82 -10.71
CA VAL A 582 -32.60 15.97 -11.78
C VAL A 582 -31.50 15.37 -12.66
N SER A 583 -30.36 16.04 -12.78
CA SER A 583 -29.19 15.57 -13.52
C SER A 583 -28.45 14.42 -12.84
N ARG A 584 -28.79 14.10 -11.58
CA ARG A 584 -28.16 12.97 -10.89
C ARG A 584 -28.47 11.65 -11.58
N ARG A 585 -27.53 10.72 -11.44
CA ARG A 585 -27.70 9.35 -11.91
C ARG A 585 -28.55 8.57 -10.92
N GLN A 586 -29.51 7.84 -11.46
CA GLN A 586 -30.52 7.13 -10.70
C GLN A 586 -30.49 5.66 -11.11
N LEU A 587 -30.68 4.79 -10.12
CA LEU A 587 -30.73 3.35 -10.33
C LEU A 587 -31.96 2.98 -11.17
N VAL A 588 -31.72 2.32 -12.29
CA VAL A 588 -32.72 1.80 -13.23
C VAL A 588 -32.38 0.37 -13.63
N GLY A 589 -33.36 -0.31 -14.23
CA GLY A 589 -33.15 -1.57 -14.92
C GLY A 589 -32.85 -1.35 -16.40
N ILE A 590 -32.11 -2.27 -17.00
CA ILE A 590 -31.76 -2.28 -18.43
C ILE A 590 -32.00 -3.69 -18.97
N VAL A 591 -32.66 -3.77 -20.13
CA VAL A 591 -32.87 -5.02 -20.87
C VAL A 591 -32.50 -4.84 -22.35
N PRO A 592 -32.00 -5.87 -23.04
CA PRO A 592 -31.85 -5.83 -24.50
C PRO A 592 -33.21 -5.60 -25.18
N ILE A 593 -33.23 -4.78 -26.24
CA ILE A 593 -34.44 -4.60 -27.07
C ILE A 593 -34.71 -5.86 -27.88
N LYS A 594 -33.66 -6.47 -28.43
CA LYS A 594 -33.76 -7.68 -29.24
C LYS A 594 -33.55 -8.92 -28.39
N THR A 595 -34.53 -9.82 -28.42
CA THR A 595 -34.45 -11.11 -27.76
C THR A 595 -33.21 -11.89 -28.20
N GLY A 596 -32.44 -12.39 -27.24
CA GLY A 596 -31.23 -13.19 -27.48
C GLY A 596 -29.93 -12.38 -27.56
N GLU A 597 -29.97 -11.05 -27.66
CA GLU A 597 -28.77 -10.23 -27.54
C GLU A 597 -28.24 -10.24 -26.09
N ARG A 598 -26.91 -10.31 -25.95
CA ARG A 598 -26.22 -10.32 -24.66
C ARG A 598 -25.75 -8.91 -24.34
N LEU A 599 -25.92 -8.46 -23.11
CA LEU A 599 -25.44 -7.12 -22.74
C LEU A 599 -23.91 -7.12 -22.57
N PRO A 600 -23.21 -6.05 -22.96
CA PRO A 600 -21.80 -5.90 -22.64
C PRO A 600 -21.59 -5.54 -21.16
N TYR A 601 -20.63 -6.19 -20.50
CA TYR A 601 -20.24 -5.85 -19.13
C TYR A 601 -19.70 -4.41 -19.04
N SER A 602 -20.07 -3.70 -17.97
CA SER A 602 -19.63 -2.33 -17.67
C SER A 602 -19.85 -1.34 -18.82
N ALA A 603 -20.86 -1.57 -19.65
CA ALA A 603 -21.15 -0.71 -20.79
C ALA A 603 -21.67 0.66 -20.35
N HIS A 604 -21.27 1.69 -21.10
CA HIS A 604 -21.83 3.02 -20.98
C HIS A 604 -23.18 3.10 -21.71
N LEU A 605 -24.12 3.83 -21.13
CA LEU A 605 -25.41 4.12 -21.76
C LEU A 605 -25.28 5.41 -22.57
N VAL A 606 -25.47 5.31 -23.89
CA VAL A 606 -25.34 6.43 -24.84
C VAL A 606 -26.58 6.53 -25.72
N SER A 607 -26.74 7.68 -26.39
CA SER A 607 -27.82 7.88 -27.37
C SER A 607 -27.67 6.94 -28.57
N ALA A 608 -28.79 6.42 -29.07
CA ALA A 608 -28.82 5.63 -30.31
C ALA A 608 -28.31 6.41 -31.54
N SER A 609 -28.38 7.75 -31.52
CA SER A 609 -27.82 8.59 -32.60
C SER A 609 -26.30 8.65 -32.61
N GLN A 610 -25.63 8.29 -31.51
CA GLN A 610 -24.17 8.36 -31.37
C GLN A 610 -23.63 7.16 -30.55
N PRO A 611 -23.79 5.92 -31.04
CA PRO A 611 -23.55 4.69 -30.26
C PRO A 611 -22.08 4.47 -29.86
N THR A 612 -21.13 5.14 -30.51
CA THR A 612 -19.69 5.04 -30.22
C THR A 612 -19.14 6.27 -29.47
N ASN A 613 -19.95 7.30 -29.22
CA ASN A 613 -19.51 8.52 -28.57
C ASN A 613 -19.58 8.40 -27.04
N LEU A 614 -18.52 7.89 -26.42
CA LEU A 614 -18.46 7.77 -24.95
C LEU A 614 -18.42 9.13 -24.22
N ALA A 615 -18.04 10.23 -24.88
CA ALA A 615 -18.14 11.56 -24.29
C ALA A 615 -19.61 11.96 -24.02
N GLY A 616 -20.56 11.33 -24.72
CA GLY A 616 -22.00 11.45 -24.48
C GLY A 616 -22.58 10.38 -23.55
N SER A 617 -21.76 9.72 -22.72
CA SER A 617 -22.27 8.76 -21.74
C SER A 617 -23.18 9.44 -20.73
N GLN A 618 -24.37 8.87 -20.56
CA GLN A 618 -25.41 9.35 -19.64
C GLN A 618 -25.47 8.50 -18.36
N GLY A 619 -24.55 7.55 -18.21
CA GLY A 619 -24.63 6.50 -17.20
C GLY A 619 -23.93 5.23 -17.63
N TRP A 620 -23.97 4.22 -16.77
CA TRP A 620 -23.34 2.92 -17.03
C TRP A 620 -24.06 1.78 -16.32
N ILE A 621 -23.88 0.57 -16.86
CA ILE A 621 -24.30 -0.69 -16.24
C ILE A 621 -23.39 -0.97 -15.04
N THR A 622 -23.96 -1.02 -13.84
CA THR A 622 -23.22 -1.32 -12.59
C THR A 622 -23.19 -2.82 -12.30
N SER A 623 -24.26 -3.53 -12.65
CA SER A 623 -24.40 -4.97 -12.45
C SER A 623 -25.12 -5.60 -13.63
N LEU A 624 -24.64 -6.76 -14.09
CA LEU A 624 -25.17 -7.49 -15.23
C LEU A 624 -25.25 -8.98 -14.90
N THR A 625 -26.34 -9.62 -15.29
CA THR A 625 -26.49 -11.08 -15.23
C THR A 625 -27.40 -11.60 -16.33
N TYR A 626 -27.25 -12.87 -16.69
CA TYR A 626 -28.34 -13.63 -17.28
C TYR A 626 -29.32 -14.03 -16.16
N SER A 627 -30.62 -13.83 -16.36
CA SER A 627 -31.64 -14.32 -15.44
C SER A 627 -32.26 -15.59 -16.01
N PRO A 628 -32.02 -16.78 -15.42
CA PRO A 628 -32.73 -18.00 -15.82
C PRO A 628 -34.21 -17.94 -15.44
N THR A 629 -34.60 -17.06 -14.51
CA THR A 629 -36.01 -16.82 -14.14
C THR A 629 -36.77 -16.11 -15.26
N LEU A 630 -36.13 -15.15 -15.94
CA LEU A 630 -36.73 -14.32 -16.99
C LEU A 630 -36.36 -14.79 -18.41
N GLY A 631 -35.31 -15.60 -18.55
CA GLY A 631 -34.84 -16.17 -19.81
C GLY A 631 -33.94 -15.26 -20.64
N HIS A 632 -33.51 -14.10 -20.13
CA HIS A 632 -32.68 -13.12 -20.85
C HIS A 632 -31.74 -12.34 -19.92
N ASP A 633 -30.84 -11.55 -20.51
CA ASP A 633 -29.97 -10.64 -19.76
C ASP A 633 -30.75 -9.49 -19.13
N ILE A 634 -30.40 -9.18 -17.89
CA ILE A 634 -30.90 -8.02 -17.15
C ILE A 634 -29.72 -7.31 -16.50
N ALA A 635 -29.80 -5.99 -16.41
CA ALA A 635 -28.76 -5.18 -15.78
C ALA A 635 -29.33 -4.08 -14.90
N LEU A 636 -28.63 -3.78 -13.81
CA LEU A 636 -28.81 -2.54 -13.08
C LEU A 636 -27.85 -1.50 -13.63
N ALA A 637 -28.31 -0.25 -13.70
CA ALA A 637 -27.51 0.86 -14.19
C ALA A 637 -27.78 2.14 -13.41
N LEU A 638 -26.77 3.00 -13.35
CA LEU A 638 -26.91 4.38 -12.89
C LEU A 638 -27.05 5.29 -14.10
N LEU A 639 -28.25 5.80 -14.35
CA LEU A 639 -28.60 6.61 -15.52
C LEU A 639 -29.03 8.02 -15.10
N GLU A 640 -28.49 9.05 -15.74
CA GLU A 640 -28.87 10.46 -15.53
C GLU A 640 -30.38 10.63 -15.75
N ASN A 641 -31.05 11.14 -14.70
CA ASN A 641 -32.50 11.27 -14.63
C ASN A 641 -33.26 9.96 -14.93
N GLY A 642 -32.67 8.80 -14.64
CA GLY A 642 -33.12 7.52 -15.18
C GLY A 642 -34.57 7.14 -14.88
N ARG A 643 -35.13 7.50 -13.71
CA ARG A 643 -36.51 7.09 -13.36
C ARG A 643 -37.59 7.82 -14.17
N SER A 644 -37.31 9.00 -14.73
CA SER A 644 -38.25 9.66 -15.63
C SER A 644 -38.13 9.17 -17.07
N ARG A 645 -37.21 8.24 -17.33
CA ARG A 645 -36.82 7.75 -18.66
C ARG A 645 -37.18 6.28 -18.87
N ILE A 646 -37.99 5.71 -17.99
CA ILE A 646 -38.51 4.35 -18.17
C ILE A 646 -39.27 4.27 -19.50
N GLY A 647 -38.92 3.26 -20.31
CA GLY A 647 -39.43 3.05 -21.65
C GLY A 647 -38.52 3.59 -22.76
N GLU A 648 -37.55 4.45 -22.44
CA GLU A 648 -36.60 5.01 -23.41
C GLU A 648 -35.64 3.94 -23.94
N GLU A 649 -35.32 4.03 -25.24
CA GLU A 649 -34.33 3.19 -25.91
C GLU A 649 -32.97 3.91 -25.99
N LEU A 650 -31.93 3.22 -25.55
CA LEU A 650 -30.53 3.66 -25.55
C LEU A 650 -29.65 2.60 -26.20
N VAL A 651 -28.34 2.87 -26.26
CA VAL A 651 -27.33 1.86 -26.62
C VAL A 651 -26.42 1.63 -25.43
N ALA A 652 -26.26 0.37 -25.03
CA ALA A 652 -25.22 -0.08 -24.14
C ALA A 652 -23.94 -0.29 -24.95
N SER A 653 -22.98 0.61 -24.80
CA SER A 653 -21.75 0.68 -25.60
C SER A 653 -20.51 0.31 -24.78
N ALA A 654 -19.76 -0.68 -25.25
CA ALA A 654 -18.45 -1.07 -24.73
C ALA A 654 -17.42 -1.10 -25.87
N PRO A 655 -16.88 0.06 -26.30
CA PRO A 655 -16.01 0.15 -27.47
C PRO A 655 -14.71 -0.67 -27.36
N ILE A 656 -14.15 -0.81 -26.16
CA ILE A 656 -12.94 -1.64 -25.93
C ILE A 656 -13.22 -3.12 -26.23
N ALA A 657 -14.43 -3.58 -25.93
CA ALA A 657 -14.86 -4.94 -26.25
C ALA A 657 -15.41 -5.07 -27.68
N GLY A 658 -15.48 -3.98 -28.45
CA GLY A 658 -16.07 -3.96 -29.79
C GLY A 658 -17.55 -4.34 -29.82
N HIS A 659 -18.27 -4.17 -28.70
CA HIS A 659 -19.65 -4.65 -28.53
C HIS A 659 -20.59 -3.50 -28.17
N SER A 660 -21.74 -3.45 -28.83
CA SER A 660 -22.80 -2.47 -28.54
C SER A 660 -24.16 -3.09 -28.83
N VAL A 661 -25.11 -2.84 -27.93
CA VAL A 661 -26.44 -3.45 -27.96
C VAL A 661 -27.51 -2.38 -27.72
N GLY A 662 -28.59 -2.44 -28.49
CA GLY A 662 -29.77 -1.60 -28.24
C GLY A 662 -30.49 -2.07 -26.98
N VAL A 663 -30.77 -1.16 -26.07
CA VAL A 663 -31.34 -1.48 -24.76
C VAL A 663 -32.52 -0.58 -24.41
N GLN A 664 -33.45 -1.12 -23.63
CA GLN A 664 -34.56 -0.36 -23.08
C GLN A 664 -34.35 -0.10 -21.58
N VAL A 665 -34.63 1.13 -21.16
CA VAL A 665 -34.67 1.51 -19.75
C VAL A 665 -35.97 1.00 -19.12
N VAL A 666 -35.87 0.21 -18.06
CA VAL A 666 -37.02 -0.38 -17.36
C VAL A 666 -36.93 -0.17 -15.85
N SER A 667 -37.99 -0.53 -15.12
CA SER A 667 -37.93 -0.58 -13.66
C SER A 667 -36.78 -1.50 -13.21
N PRO A 668 -36.00 -1.13 -12.17
CA PRO A 668 -34.97 -2.02 -11.64
C PRO A 668 -35.56 -3.29 -10.97
N GLN A 669 -36.87 -3.34 -10.74
CA GLN A 669 -37.57 -4.49 -10.17
C GLN A 669 -38.10 -5.39 -11.29
N PHE A 670 -37.29 -6.35 -11.73
CA PHE A 670 -37.62 -7.22 -12.87
C PHE A 670 -38.57 -8.36 -12.50
N PHE A 671 -38.48 -8.88 -11.27
CA PHE A 671 -39.23 -10.06 -10.85
C PHE A 671 -40.05 -9.80 -9.58
N ASP A 672 -41.33 -10.20 -9.60
CA ASP A 672 -42.30 -10.06 -8.49
C ASP A 672 -42.23 -8.68 -7.79
N PRO A 673 -42.48 -7.56 -8.49
CA PRO A 673 -42.36 -6.21 -7.93
C PRO A 673 -43.31 -5.96 -6.75
N ASN A 674 -44.40 -6.72 -6.65
CA ASN A 674 -45.37 -6.66 -5.56
C ASN A 674 -44.93 -7.46 -4.31
N GLY A 675 -43.84 -8.24 -4.39
CA GLY A 675 -43.30 -9.02 -3.28
C GLY A 675 -44.24 -10.09 -2.76
N LYS A 676 -45.06 -10.70 -3.63
CA LYS A 676 -46.01 -11.75 -3.24
C LYS A 676 -45.30 -12.98 -2.71
N ARG A 677 -44.16 -13.36 -3.30
CA ARG A 677 -43.42 -14.58 -2.95
C ARG A 677 -42.70 -14.46 -1.61
N GLN A 678 -42.16 -13.29 -1.28
CA GLN A 678 -41.51 -13.02 0.00
C GLN A 678 -42.47 -13.12 1.20
N ASN A 679 -43.72 -12.72 0.98
CA ASN A 679 -44.75 -12.61 2.01
C ASN A 679 -45.69 -13.83 2.10
N ALA A 680 -45.47 -14.84 1.25
CA ALA A 680 -46.20 -16.10 1.25
C ALA A 680 -45.91 -16.98 2.48
#